data_AF-A0A1I1MQX5-F1
#
_entry.id   AF-A0A1I1MQX5-F1
#
_cell.length_a   1.000
_cell.length_b   1.000
_cell.length_c   1.000
_cell.angle_alpha   90.00
_cell.angle_beta   90.00
_cell.angle_gamma   90.00
#
_symmetry.space_group_name_H-M   'P 1'
#
loop_
_entity.id
_entity.type
_entity.pdbx_description
1 polymer ?
#
loop_
_entity_poly.entity_id
_entity_poly.type
_entity_poly.pdbx_seq_one_letter_code
_entity_poly.pdbx_strand_id
1 'polypeptide(L)'
;MSKPPRGGAAARAPRKLALALLCGVAMDLMAGAHAWSQPVPEADDGASTAFYLQAAVNGVEKELIVRVDRRAGVLYMAAGELEELGVRVDDLPFGPDQQIALDAVPGLGYDYDAAAQRIALRVPEGLLRAQRLGAEPPVLPPVQSGTGLVVNYAFNLQTTRLSLDEQRAAQRKPSPLQGSGTHGPQPLLGEQAFADSYDRLNRTLSLSSELRFYAPFGVFQNSGVTTLHEGQTEYLRQDTYWTYEDPRRLMSYTIGDFVSAALPWSRSVRMGGISVAHNFNTRPDLVTYPVPSLGGSAVVPTTVDLYLNGLRQFSAQSSGGPFVIATPPALTGAGTATLVYRDQLGREVIVNRPLYVDSRLLAKGLSEYAVQAGYARRNYGSLSFDYAGSPTATASGRYGVTDAVTVEAHAEAASGLRNAGIGGLVQLGYFGVANAAISGSTGDASGMQFSGGYQYISRAFSFTVQGIHAANQYRDLGTLEGVPVPENQLYITLSVPLTARQTLSVSYSRQDASFLGGSRIVSVGYTAAIGSRFNIFANVFKDYDQQQTVGAFIGVTISLGNSVSVGTNASSYDGRKSVSVSANRPVDYDKGGFGWNVQADAGSESYRRGLGRVDYRGRYGDVTAQAEHINSGSIESNHVSLYGAGSLVVADGALLAGRSIYDAFAVVSTDGLPDVPVLRENRLVGKTNAGGRLLVPDLLPYDGNRIAISTLGLPAEASVTTDRQVVVPPTRAGVTVRFPVTRYEGATVLLVDGQGQPLPVGAHVVLEGSDATAVVGYDGAVFLPALQPDNRVTVTFGDRTCTAQVPYAPRDVMTTIGPFPCVLRERP
;
A
#
# COMPACT_ATOMS: atom_id res chain seq x y z
N MET A 1 -68.18 -56.31 -11.91
CA MET A 1 -68.82 -56.77 -10.65
C MET A 1 -67.90 -56.40 -9.48
N SER A 2 -68.34 -56.13 -8.24
CA SER A 2 -69.70 -56.05 -7.67
C SER A 2 -69.80 -55.14 -6.43
N LYS A 3 -70.67 -54.12 -6.53
CA LYS A 3 -71.50 -53.45 -5.49
C LYS A 3 -70.90 -52.80 -4.20
N PRO A 4 -71.18 -51.48 -3.96
CA PRO A 4 -71.22 -50.78 -2.64
C PRO A 4 -72.63 -50.96 -1.97
N PRO A 5 -73.25 -50.13 -1.05
CA PRO A 5 -72.99 -48.73 -0.61
C PRO A 5 -73.46 -48.24 0.81
N ARG A 6 -73.48 -46.89 1.00
CA ARG A 6 -74.28 -46.01 1.92
C ARG A 6 -73.72 -45.76 3.35
N GLY A 7 -74.00 -44.62 4.00
CA GLY A 7 -74.65 -43.34 3.61
C GLY A 7 -73.68 -42.13 3.71
N GLY A 8 -74.02 -40.84 3.51
CA GLY A 8 -75.32 -40.14 3.38
C GLY A 8 -75.72 -39.47 4.72
N ALA A 9 -75.87 -38.14 4.88
CA ALA A 9 -75.77 -36.97 3.97
C ALA A 9 -75.41 -35.69 4.82
N ALA A 10 -75.60 -34.39 4.50
CA ALA A 10 -76.32 -33.67 3.43
C ALA A 10 -75.90 -32.19 3.24
N ALA A 11 -76.28 -31.62 2.07
CA ALA A 11 -76.80 -30.25 1.82
C ALA A 11 -76.09 -28.93 2.23
N ARG A 12 -75.48 -28.30 1.21
CA ARG A 12 -75.61 -26.87 0.77
C ARG A 12 -75.12 -25.66 1.63
N ALA A 13 -74.19 -24.94 0.99
CA ALA A 13 -73.76 -23.52 1.07
C ALA A 13 -74.90 -22.45 1.26
N PRO A 14 -74.65 -21.14 1.59
CA PRO A 14 -73.51 -20.35 1.06
C PRO A 14 -72.95 -19.09 1.81
N ARG A 15 -71.90 -18.51 1.18
CA ARG A 15 -71.47 -17.07 1.14
C ARG A 15 -70.74 -16.40 2.34
N LYS A 16 -69.51 -15.98 2.00
CA LYS A 16 -68.79 -14.74 2.37
C LYS A 16 -68.17 -14.62 3.78
N LEU A 17 -67.16 -13.73 3.84
CA LEU A 17 -66.17 -13.47 4.91
C LEU A 17 -65.19 -14.66 5.14
N ALA A 18 -63.94 -14.44 5.55
CA ALA A 18 -63.24 -13.18 5.84
C ALA A 18 -61.91 -13.04 5.06
N LEU A 19 -61.60 -11.80 4.65
CA LEU A 19 -60.29 -11.40 4.12
C LEU A 19 -59.51 -10.70 5.24
N ALA A 20 -58.90 -11.45 6.15
CA ALA A 20 -58.08 -10.89 7.24
C ALA A 20 -57.17 -11.96 7.88
N LEU A 21 -55.91 -12.08 7.41
CA LEU A 21 -54.84 -12.77 8.14
C LEU A 21 -53.44 -12.33 7.65
N LEU A 22 -53.31 -11.05 7.29
CA LEU A 22 -52.10 -10.45 6.72
C LEU A 22 -51.83 -9.05 7.32
N CYS A 23 -52.02 -8.92 8.63
CA CYS A 23 -51.79 -7.69 9.42
C CYS A 23 -51.52 -7.98 10.92
N GLY A 24 -51.13 -9.20 11.28
CA GLY A 24 -51.41 -9.78 12.61
C GLY A 24 -50.22 -10.06 13.55
N VAL A 25 -48.99 -9.64 13.25
CA VAL A 25 -47.84 -9.69 14.20
C VAL A 25 -46.95 -8.44 14.04
N ALA A 26 -47.57 -7.27 13.88
CA ALA A 26 -46.89 -5.98 13.70
C ALA A 26 -47.21 -4.95 14.80
N MET A 27 -47.93 -5.36 15.85
CA MET A 27 -48.34 -4.53 16.99
C MET A 27 -48.27 -5.33 18.30
N ASP A 28 -47.07 -5.65 18.76
CA ASP A 28 -46.82 -6.08 20.16
C ASP A 28 -45.36 -5.89 20.62
N LEU A 29 -44.59 -5.02 19.93
CA LEU A 29 -43.22 -4.64 20.29
C LEU A 29 -43.07 -3.11 20.52
N MET A 30 -44.19 -2.43 20.74
CA MET A 30 -44.28 -1.01 21.10
C MET A 30 -44.96 -0.83 22.48
N ALA A 31 -44.59 -1.70 23.42
CA ALA A 31 -45.09 -1.73 24.80
C ALA A 31 -43.94 -1.89 25.82
N GLY A 32 -42.79 -1.28 25.54
CA GLY A 32 -41.57 -1.35 26.39
C GLY A 32 -41.06 0.02 26.87
N ALA A 33 -41.52 1.12 26.29
CA ALA A 33 -41.16 2.47 26.72
C ALA A 33 -42.00 2.88 27.94
N HIS A 34 -41.59 2.47 29.15
CA HIS A 34 -41.95 3.23 30.35
C HIS A 34 -41.27 4.60 30.23
N ALA A 35 -42.02 5.61 29.79
CA ALA A 35 -41.56 6.99 29.80
C ALA A 35 -41.25 7.38 31.25
N TRP A 36 -40.03 7.83 31.52
CA TRP A 36 -39.59 8.32 32.83
C TRP A 36 -40.19 9.70 33.09
N SER A 37 -41.52 9.74 33.19
CA SER A 37 -42.33 10.93 33.47
C SER A 37 -42.26 11.32 34.95
N GLN A 38 -41.05 11.55 35.44
CA GLN A 38 -40.90 12.54 36.50
C GLN A 38 -41.25 13.91 35.90
N PRO A 39 -41.99 14.78 36.62
CA PRO A 39 -42.27 16.11 36.12
C PRO A 39 -40.97 16.89 36.01
N VAL A 40 -40.64 17.33 34.79
CA VAL A 40 -39.67 18.41 34.62
C VAL A 40 -40.20 19.62 35.39
N PRO A 41 -39.43 20.22 36.31
CA PRO A 41 -39.88 21.42 37.03
C PRO A 41 -40.30 22.51 36.04
N GLU A 42 -41.42 23.18 36.31
CA GLU A 42 -41.78 24.38 35.56
C GLU A 42 -40.65 25.42 35.68
N ALA A 43 -40.37 26.13 34.57
CA ALA A 43 -39.31 27.10 34.50
C ALA A 43 -39.68 28.38 35.27
N ASP A 44 -39.47 28.36 36.58
CA ASP A 44 -39.51 29.55 37.42
C ASP A 44 -38.37 30.51 37.01
N ASP A 45 -38.68 31.81 36.90
CA ASP A 45 -37.82 32.86 36.32
C ASP A 45 -36.73 33.33 37.33
N GLY A 46 -36.25 32.39 38.15
CA GLY A 46 -35.23 32.59 39.18
C GLY A 46 -33.83 32.76 38.59
N ALA A 47 -33.03 33.62 39.21
CA ALA A 47 -31.71 34.00 38.72
C ALA A 47 -30.77 32.79 38.50
N SER A 48 -30.56 32.42 37.22
CA SER A 48 -29.69 31.33 36.81
C SER A 48 -28.23 31.64 37.17
N THR A 49 -27.67 30.90 38.13
CA THR A 49 -26.25 31.06 38.51
C THR A 49 -25.40 30.08 37.71
N ALA A 50 -24.49 30.59 36.88
CA ALA A 50 -23.54 29.77 36.14
C ALA A 50 -22.30 29.48 36.99
N PHE A 51 -21.91 28.21 37.07
CA PHE A 51 -20.69 27.73 37.72
C PHE A 51 -19.76 27.11 36.67
N TYR A 52 -18.45 27.32 36.83
CA TYR A 52 -17.42 26.66 36.05
C TYR A 52 -16.68 25.71 36.98
N LEU A 53 -16.81 24.41 36.76
CA LEU A 53 -16.45 23.38 37.74
C LEU A 53 -15.51 22.34 37.13
N GLN A 54 -14.50 21.91 37.89
CA GLN A 54 -13.71 20.75 37.51
C GLN A 54 -14.57 19.49 37.54
N ALA A 55 -14.54 18.72 36.46
CA ALA A 55 -15.38 17.53 36.32
C ALA A 55 -14.63 16.22 36.60
N ALA A 56 -15.28 15.34 37.37
CA ALA A 56 -14.92 13.93 37.46
C ALA A 56 -16.11 13.05 37.09
N VAL A 57 -15.85 11.91 36.47
CA VAL A 57 -16.86 10.91 36.09
C VAL A 57 -16.45 9.55 36.66
N ASN A 58 -17.33 8.93 37.43
CA ASN A 58 -17.11 7.62 38.09
C ASN A 58 -15.79 7.54 38.89
N GLY A 59 -15.40 8.66 39.51
CA GLY A 59 -14.19 8.76 40.32
C GLY A 59 -12.91 9.14 39.56
N VAL A 60 -12.96 9.27 38.23
CA VAL A 60 -11.82 9.73 37.42
C VAL A 60 -12.02 11.17 36.97
N GLU A 61 -11.04 12.01 37.26
CA GLU A 61 -10.97 13.41 36.80
C GLU A 61 -10.78 13.46 35.28
N LYS A 62 -11.49 14.38 34.63
CA LYS A 62 -11.45 14.54 33.17
C LYS A 62 -10.48 15.64 32.71
N GLU A 63 -9.86 16.36 33.64
CA GLU A 63 -9.06 17.58 33.41
C GLU A 63 -9.81 18.71 32.67
N LEU A 64 -11.14 18.58 32.55
CA LEU A 64 -12.06 19.55 31.94
C LEU A 64 -12.72 20.44 33.00
N ILE A 65 -12.92 21.71 32.65
CA ILE A 65 -13.73 22.67 33.40
C ILE A 65 -15.03 22.85 32.62
N VAL A 66 -16.14 22.39 33.19
CA VAL A 66 -17.46 22.39 32.54
C VAL A 66 -18.36 23.47 33.09
N ARG A 67 -19.26 24.01 32.27
CA ARG A 67 -20.31 24.93 32.74
C ARG A 67 -21.53 24.18 33.27
N VAL A 68 -21.93 24.53 34.48
CA VAL A 68 -23.17 24.06 35.13
C VAL A 68 -24.02 25.26 35.53
N ASP A 69 -25.23 25.36 34.98
CA ASP A 69 -26.21 26.38 35.37
C ASP A 69 -27.09 25.85 36.51
N ARG A 70 -27.31 26.65 37.56
CA ARG A 70 -28.25 26.33 38.65
C ARG A 70 -29.50 27.19 38.56
N ARG A 71 -30.67 26.54 38.47
CA ARG A 71 -32.00 27.17 38.34
C ARG A 71 -32.98 26.47 39.28
N ALA A 72 -33.77 27.22 40.05
CA ALA A 72 -34.69 26.70 41.08
C ALA A 72 -34.08 25.64 42.04
N GLY A 73 -32.75 25.68 42.25
CA GLY A 73 -31.99 24.71 43.05
C GLY A 73 -31.39 23.53 42.28
N VAL A 74 -31.98 23.15 41.14
CA VAL A 74 -31.57 22.05 40.23
C VAL A 74 -30.34 22.45 39.40
N LEU A 75 -29.48 21.48 39.08
CA LEU A 75 -28.31 21.66 38.20
C LEU A 75 -28.62 21.25 36.75
N TYR A 76 -28.22 22.10 35.81
CA TYR A 76 -28.34 21.91 34.38
C TYR A 76 -26.97 21.96 33.71
N MET A 77 -26.74 21.10 32.73
CA MET A 77 -25.53 21.07 31.91
C MET A 77 -25.94 21.05 30.43
N ALA A 78 -25.17 21.69 29.55
CA ALA A 78 -25.42 21.62 28.11
C ALA A 78 -25.13 20.21 27.58
N ALA A 79 -25.86 19.78 26.55
CA ALA A 79 -25.65 18.47 25.92
C ALA A 79 -24.18 18.25 25.50
N GLY A 80 -23.54 19.24 24.86
CA GLY A 80 -22.12 19.16 24.46
C GLY A 80 -21.14 19.00 25.63
N GLU A 81 -21.40 19.65 26.77
CA GLU A 81 -20.58 19.52 27.98
C GLU A 81 -20.67 18.09 28.54
N LEU A 82 -21.88 17.50 28.57
CA LEU A 82 -22.07 16.09 28.91
C LEU A 82 -21.38 15.15 27.90
N GLU A 83 -21.40 15.47 26.61
CA GLU A 83 -20.70 14.70 25.58
C GLU A 83 -19.17 14.71 25.75
N GLU A 84 -18.58 15.87 26.07
CA GLU A 84 -17.13 15.99 26.34
C GLU A 84 -16.69 15.23 27.60
N LEU A 85 -17.54 15.17 28.63
CA LEU A 85 -17.34 14.28 29.79
C LEU A 85 -17.47 12.79 29.45
N GLY A 86 -17.92 12.45 28.25
CA GLY A 86 -18.09 11.08 27.76
C GLY A 86 -19.45 10.47 28.07
N VAL A 87 -20.49 11.28 28.28
CA VAL A 87 -21.87 10.83 28.47
C VAL A 87 -22.60 10.74 27.12
N ARG A 88 -23.47 9.75 26.93
CA ARG A 88 -24.41 9.66 25.80
C ARG A 88 -25.63 10.51 26.09
N VAL A 89 -25.86 11.53 25.26
CA VAL A 89 -27.05 12.40 25.34
C VAL A 89 -28.14 12.03 24.33
N ASP A 90 -27.82 11.13 23.39
CA ASP A 90 -28.65 10.75 22.25
C ASP A 90 -30.09 10.31 22.63
N ASP A 91 -30.25 9.71 23.81
CA ASP A 91 -31.52 9.16 24.34
C ASP A 91 -32.13 10.01 25.49
N LEU A 92 -31.62 11.23 25.76
CA LEU A 92 -31.97 12.03 26.94
C LEU A 92 -33.01 13.14 26.66
N PRO A 93 -33.80 13.55 27.67
CA PRO A 93 -34.77 14.65 27.52
C PRO A 93 -34.06 16.02 27.45
N PHE A 94 -34.11 16.65 26.27
CA PHE A 94 -33.61 18.01 26.07
C PHE A 94 -34.61 19.05 26.58
N GLY A 95 -34.13 19.98 27.42
CA GLY A 95 -34.84 21.22 27.72
C GLY A 95 -34.59 22.31 26.66
N PRO A 96 -35.04 23.56 26.92
CA PRO A 96 -34.64 24.72 26.15
C PRO A 96 -33.10 24.82 26.03
N ASP A 97 -32.63 25.39 24.92
CA ASP A 97 -31.21 25.64 24.63
C ASP A 97 -30.29 24.40 24.74
N GLN A 98 -30.83 23.20 24.50
CA GLN A 98 -30.13 21.91 24.63
C GLN A 98 -29.52 21.65 26.02
N GLN A 99 -30.06 22.29 27.07
CA GLN A 99 -29.67 21.96 28.44
C GLN A 99 -30.44 20.75 28.97
N ILE A 100 -29.75 19.94 29.76
CA ILE A 100 -30.26 18.72 30.39
C ILE A 100 -30.16 18.92 31.90
N ALA A 101 -31.28 18.76 32.61
CA ALA A 101 -31.30 18.75 34.07
C ALA A 101 -30.66 17.45 34.56
N LEU A 102 -29.62 17.53 35.40
CA LEU A 102 -28.86 16.36 35.84
C LEU A 102 -29.74 15.37 36.62
N ASP A 103 -30.67 15.88 37.44
CA ASP A 103 -31.65 15.08 38.19
C ASP A 103 -32.68 14.35 37.30
N ALA A 104 -32.87 14.80 36.06
CA ALA A 104 -33.80 14.17 35.10
C ALA A 104 -33.17 13.03 34.28
N VAL A 105 -31.87 12.76 34.45
CA VAL A 105 -31.15 11.71 33.71
C VAL A 105 -31.25 10.37 34.44
N PRO A 106 -31.87 9.32 33.85
CA PRO A 106 -32.10 8.04 34.52
C PRO A 106 -30.85 7.39 35.14
N GLY A 107 -30.79 7.36 36.47
CA GLY A 107 -29.70 6.74 37.23
C GLY A 107 -28.41 7.55 37.31
N LEU A 108 -28.37 8.77 36.76
CA LEU A 108 -27.26 9.69 36.99
C LEU A 108 -27.30 10.17 38.44
N GLY A 109 -26.24 9.93 39.19
CA GLY A 109 -25.97 10.66 40.42
C GLY A 109 -24.95 11.77 40.16
N TYR A 110 -24.94 12.80 41.00
CA TYR A 110 -23.81 13.71 41.10
C TYR A 110 -23.45 13.97 42.57
N ASP A 111 -22.33 14.63 42.78
CA ASP A 111 -21.92 15.26 44.03
C ASP A 111 -21.27 16.61 43.66
N TYR A 112 -21.50 17.65 44.44
CA TYR A 112 -21.09 19.03 44.12
C TYR A 112 -20.38 19.66 45.32
N ASP A 113 -19.07 19.85 45.18
CA ASP A 113 -18.25 20.54 46.16
C ASP A 113 -18.05 22.00 45.74
N ALA A 114 -18.75 22.90 46.44
CA ALA A 114 -18.66 24.34 46.23
C ALA A 114 -17.34 24.95 46.71
N ALA A 115 -16.62 24.30 47.64
CA ALA A 115 -15.33 24.75 48.16
C ALA A 115 -14.17 24.31 47.26
N ALA A 116 -14.24 23.09 46.71
CA ALA A 116 -13.28 22.58 45.73
C ALA A 116 -13.61 22.98 44.27
N GLN A 117 -14.72 23.68 44.03
CA GLN A 117 -15.23 24.04 42.69
C GLN A 117 -15.32 22.83 41.74
N ARG A 118 -15.89 21.73 42.24
CA ARG A 118 -15.86 20.42 41.59
C ARG A 118 -17.25 19.80 41.49
N ILE A 119 -17.51 19.11 40.38
CA ILE A 119 -18.67 18.22 40.23
C ILE A 119 -18.19 16.78 39.92
N ALA A 120 -18.70 15.81 40.68
CA ALA A 120 -18.38 14.40 40.53
C ALA A 120 -19.62 13.62 40.07
N LEU A 121 -19.70 13.33 38.77
CA LEU A 121 -20.80 12.59 38.16
C LEU A 121 -20.63 11.07 38.40
N ARG A 122 -21.73 10.40 38.72
CA ARG A 122 -21.88 8.95 38.87
C ARG A 122 -22.79 8.47 37.75
N VAL A 123 -22.19 8.14 36.60
CA VAL A 123 -22.87 7.86 35.33
C VAL A 123 -23.03 6.35 35.15
N PRO A 124 -24.26 5.83 34.93
CA PRO A 124 -24.50 4.43 34.57
C PRO A 124 -23.77 4.01 33.29
N GLU A 125 -23.32 2.75 33.23
CA GLU A 125 -22.51 2.24 32.11
C GLU A 125 -23.18 2.41 30.73
N GLY A 126 -24.49 2.20 30.62
CA GLY A 126 -25.25 2.38 29.37
C GLY A 126 -25.37 3.83 28.89
N LEU A 127 -25.07 4.81 29.76
CA LEU A 127 -24.98 6.23 29.46
C LEU A 127 -23.54 6.71 29.22
N LEU A 128 -22.53 5.82 29.24
CA LEU A 128 -21.16 6.19 28.88
C LEU A 128 -20.89 5.97 27.38
N ARG A 129 -20.22 6.93 26.75
CA ARG A 129 -19.59 6.75 25.43
C ARG A 129 -18.34 5.89 25.62
N ALA A 130 -18.22 4.81 24.84
CA ALA A 130 -17.12 3.87 24.99
C ALA A 130 -15.77 4.51 24.61
N GLN A 131 -14.81 4.49 25.54
CA GLN A 131 -13.48 5.05 25.34
C GLN A 131 -12.78 4.32 24.18
N ARG A 132 -12.34 5.05 23.15
CA ARG A 132 -11.47 4.47 22.11
C ARG A 132 -10.06 4.33 22.65
N LEU A 133 -9.56 3.10 22.70
CA LEU A 133 -8.18 2.79 23.07
C LEU A 133 -7.41 2.41 21.79
N GLY A 134 -6.43 3.20 21.40
CA GLY A 134 -5.63 2.97 20.20
C GLY A 134 -4.62 4.09 20.01
N ALA A 135 -3.65 3.87 19.13
CA ALA A 135 -2.95 5.00 18.52
C ALA A 135 -3.87 5.61 17.46
N GLU A 136 -4.25 6.88 17.61
CA GLU A 136 -4.88 7.62 16.52
C GLU A 136 -3.83 7.82 15.41
N PRO A 137 -4.13 7.48 14.14
CA PRO A 137 -3.17 7.62 13.05
C PRO A 137 -2.78 9.09 12.87
N PRO A 138 -1.50 9.40 12.63
CA PRO A 138 -1.07 10.79 12.47
C PRO A 138 -1.76 11.43 11.27
N VAL A 139 -2.28 12.64 11.45
CA VAL A 139 -2.93 13.41 10.37
C VAL A 139 -1.91 13.67 9.26
N LEU A 140 -2.04 12.94 8.15
CA LEU A 140 -1.18 13.09 6.99
C LEU A 140 -1.48 14.44 6.29
N PRO A 141 -0.45 15.09 5.70
CA PRO A 141 -0.68 16.27 4.87
C PRO A 141 -1.49 15.90 3.62
N PRO A 142 -2.17 16.86 2.99
CA PRO A 142 -2.93 16.61 1.76
C PRO A 142 -2.02 16.07 0.64
N VAL A 143 -2.62 15.28 -0.25
CA VAL A 143 -1.94 14.67 -1.41
C VAL A 143 -1.30 15.75 -2.29
N GLN A 144 -0.03 15.59 -2.60
CA GLN A 144 0.81 16.55 -3.30
C GLN A 144 1.32 15.96 -4.62
N SER A 145 0.92 16.55 -5.73
CA SER A 145 1.47 16.25 -7.06
C SER A 145 2.19 17.49 -7.59
N GLY A 146 3.43 17.32 -8.05
CA GLY A 146 4.10 18.32 -8.87
C GLY A 146 3.63 18.25 -10.33
N THR A 147 4.33 18.97 -11.20
CA THR A 147 4.23 18.80 -12.66
C THR A 147 5.60 18.42 -13.20
N GLY A 148 5.66 17.42 -14.09
CA GLY A 148 6.92 17.00 -14.68
C GLY A 148 6.80 15.87 -15.70
N LEU A 149 7.95 15.47 -16.23
CA LEU A 149 8.13 14.41 -17.19
C LEU A 149 9.08 13.34 -16.63
N VAL A 150 8.77 12.07 -16.83
CA VAL A 150 9.67 10.94 -16.60
C VAL A 150 9.82 10.18 -17.91
N VAL A 151 11.05 9.77 -18.22
CA VAL A 151 11.39 8.82 -19.28
C VAL A 151 12.14 7.67 -18.62
N ASN A 152 11.45 6.56 -18.36
CA ASN A 152 12.14 5.31 -18.06
C ASN A 152 12.67 4.73 -19.37
N TYR A 153 13.89 4.23 -19.35
CA TYR A 153 14.50 3.53 -20.47
C TYR A 153 15.15 2.25 -19.98
N ALA A 154 15.10 1.20 -20.79
CA ALA A 154 15.99 0.06 -20.64
C ALA A 154 16.41 -0.50 -22.00
N PHE A 155 17.61 -1.07 -22.07
CA PHE A 155 18.11 -1.77 -23.23
C PHE A 155 18.42 -3.22 -22.87
N ASN A 156 18.21 -4.14 -23.81
CA ASN A 156 18.71 -5.50 -23.80
C ASN A 156 19.47 -5.74 -25.11
N LEU A 157 20.79 -5.87 -25.04
CA LEU A 157 21.61 -6.36 -26.14
C LEU A 157 21.87 -7.85 -25.91
N GLN A 158 21.46 -8.70 -26.85
CA GLN A 158 21.64 -10.14 -26.73
C GLN A 158 22.19 -10.78 -28.02
N THR A 159 22.94 -11.86 -27.85
CA THR A 159 23.42 -12.72 -28.93
C THR A 159 23.30 -14.19 -28.51
N THR A 160 22.79 -15.04 -29.40
CA THR A 160 22.70 -16.49 -29.15
C THR A 160 23.35 -17.26 -30.30
N ARG A 161 24.39 -18.03 -29.97
CA ARG A 161 25.11 -18.90 -30.92
C ARG A 161 24.64 -20.34 -30.74
N LEU A 162 24.18 -20.97 -31.81
CA LEU A 162 23.91 -22.42 -31.84
C LEU A 162 25.08 -23.17 -32.47
N SER A 163 25.22 -24.46 -32.17
CA SER A 163 26.23 -25.31 -32.79
C SER A 163 26.05 -25.40 -34.31
N LEU A 164 27.13 -25.60 -35.06
CA LEU A 164 27.10 -25.55 -36.53
C LEU A 164 26.15 -26.61 -37.14
N ASP A 165 26.04 -27.78 -36.51
CA ASP A 165 25.11 -28.84 -36.92
C ASP A 165 23.64 -28.49 -36.66
N GLU A 166 23.34 -27.69 -35.64
CA GLU A 166 22.00 -27.12 -35.45
C GLU A 166 21.71 -25.98 -36.43
N GLN A 167 22.69 -25.13 -36.77
CA GLN A 167 22.52 -24.10 -37.79
C GLN A 167 22.16 -24.74 -39.15
N ARG A 168 22.86 -25.83 -39.51
CA ARG A 168 22.54 -26.69 -40.66
C ARG A 168 21.16 -27.35 -40.56
N ALA A 169 20.72 -27.74 -39.36
CA ALA A 169 19.40 -28.33 -39.14
C ALA A 169 18.25 -27.31 -39.21
N ALA A 170 18.46 -26.09 -38.70
CA ALA A 170 17.50 -24.99 -38.78
C ALA A 170 17.18 -24.63 -40.24
N GLN A 171 18.20 -24.59 -41.11
CA GLN A 171 18.05 -24.32 -42.54
C GLN A 171 17.21 -25.38 -43.29
N ARG A 172 17.00 -26.58 -42.73
CA ARG A 172 16.17 -27.64 -43.31
C ARG A 172 14.67 -27.49 -43.05
N LYS A 173 14.25 -26.49 -42.28
CA LYS A 173 12.84 -26.07 -42.20
C LYS A 173 12.69 -24.72 -42.92
N PRO A 174 11.96 -24.65 -44.05
CA PRO A 174 11.65 -23.36 -44.66
C PRO A 174 10.74 -22.57 -43.70
N SER A 175 11.29 -21.55 -43.06
CA SER A 175 10.51 -20.63 -42.22
C SER A 175 9.62 -19.78 -43.13
N PRO A 176 8.29 -19.72 -42.91
CA PRO A 176 7.41 -18.88 -43.71
C PRO A 176 7.62 -17.42 -43.35
N LEU A 177 8.48 -16.73 -44.09
CA LEU A 177 8.53 -15.26 -44.09
C LEU A 177 7.17 -14.72 -44.49
N GLN A 178 6.48 -14.08 -43.55
CA GLN A 178 5.15 -13.51 -43.79
C GLN A 178 5.27 -12.35 -44.80
N GLY A 179 4.64 -12.50 -45.96
CA GLY A 179 4.27 -11.38 -46.84
C GLY A 179 5.04 -11.20 -48.16
N SER A 180 6.23 -11.78 -48.37
CA SER A 180 7.07 -11.43 -49.54
C SER A 180 6.83 -12.24 -50.82
N GLY A 181 6.26 -13.44 -50.73
CA GLY A 181 5.88 -14.29 -51.88
C GLY A 181 7.02 -14.75 -52.81
N THR A 182 8.28 -14.42 -52.51
CA THR A 182 9.41 -14.51 -53.44
C THR A 182 10.53 -15.38 -52.89
N HIS A 183 10.75 -16.54 -53.52
CA HIS A 183 11.86 -17.45 -53.20
C HIS A 183 13.13 -16.99 -53.93
N GLY A 184 13.82 -15.99 -53.37
CA GLY A 184 15.15 -15.62 -53.83
C GLY A 184 16.17 -16.74 -53.53
N PRO A 185 17.09 -17.08 -54.45
CA PRO A 185 18.14 -18.03 -54.15
C PRO A 185 19.07 -17.44 -53.09
N GLN A 186 19.19 -18.09 -51.93
CA GLN A 186 20.27 -17.75 -50.99
C GLN A 186 21.61 -17.99 -51.69
N PRO A 187 22.56 -17.05 -51.63
CA PRO A 187 23.90 -17.28 -52.16
C PRO A 187 24.54 -18.48 -51.46
N LEU A 188 25.29 -19.29 -52.20
CA LEU A 188 26.06 -20.40 -51.65
C LEU A 188 27.25 -19.85 -50.84
N LEU A 189 26.96 -19.40 -49.62
CA LEU A 189 27.95 -18.99 -48.65
C LEU A 189 28.83 -20.19 -48.29
N GLY A 190 30.15 -19.99 -48.28
CA GLY A 190 31.06 -20.96 -47.67
C GLY A 190 30.70 -21.15 -46.19
N GLU A 191 30.97 -22.34 -45.66
CA GLU A 191 30.57 -22.79 -44.32
C GLU A 191 30.74 -21.73 -43.21
N GLN A 192 31.91 -21.12 -43.13
CA GLN A 192 32.20 -20.08 -42.13
C GLN A 192 31.43 -18.77 -42.39
N ALA A 193 31.24 -18.38 -43.65
CA ALA A 193 30.44 -17.21 -44.01
C ALA A 193 28.93 -17.42 -43.78
N PHE A 194 28.44 -18.66 -43.88
CA PHE A 194 27.09 -19.03 -43.45
C PHE A 194 26.95 -18.92 -41.93
N ALA A 195 27.90 -19.50 -41.18
CA ALA A 195 27.92 -19.42 -39.72
C ALA A 195 27.97 -17.95 -39.24
N ASP A 196 28.90 -17.15 -39.78
CA ASP A 196 28.99 -15.72 -39.52
C ASP A 196 27.70 -14.97 -39.92
N SER A 197 26.96 -15.43 -40.92
CA SER A 197 25.63 -14.89 -41.24
C SER A 197 24.63 -15.22 -40.13
N TYR A 198 24.45 -16.49 -39.78
CA TYR A 198 23.54 -16.93 -38.71
C TYR A 198 23.84 -16.24 -37.36
N ASP A 199 25.13 -16.07 -37.03
CA ASP A 199 25.63 -15.35 -35.85
C ASP A 199 25.38 -13.83 -35.89
N ARG A 200 25.07 -13.24 -37.04
CA ARG A 200 24.58 -11.86 -37.19
C ARG A 200 23.05 -11.81 -37.11
N LEU A 201 22.38 -12.79 -37.74
CA LEU A 201 20.92 -12.99 -37.70
C LEU A 201 20.38 -13.40 -36.31
N ASN A 202 21.24 -13.68 -35.33
CA ASN A 202 20.86 -13.94 -33.94
C ASN A 202 21.26 -12.82 -32.95
N ARG A 203 21.58 -11.62 -33.46
CA ARG A 203 21.84 -10.44 -32.61
C ARG A 203 20.61 -9.54 -32.56
N THR A 204 20.18 -9.19 -31.36
CA THR A 204 19.02 -8.31 -31.15
C THR A 204 19.38 -7.23 -30.15
N LEU A 205 19.07 -5.98 -30.47
CA LEU A 205 19.02 -4.89 -29.52
C LEU A 205 17.55 -4.49 -29.34
N SER A 206 17.03 -4.65 -28.13
CA SER A 206 15.70 -4.15 -27.75
C SER A 206 15.87 -2.93 -26.85
N LEU A 207 15.17 -1.84 -27.14
CA LEU A 207 15.12 -0.63 -26.33
C LEU A 207 13.67 -0.40 -25.88
N SER A 208 13.36 -0.63 -24.60
CA SER A 208 12.07 -0.29 -24.03
C SER A 208 12.06 1.15 -23.50
N SER A 209 10.93 1.84 -23.69
CA SER A 209 10.69 3.18 -23.17
C SER A 209 9.32 3.29 -22.51
N GLU A 210 9.25 4.06 -21.43
CA GLU A 210 8.02 4.57 -20.86
C GLU A 210 8.15 6.09 -20.71
N LEU A 211 7.35 6.82 -21.48
CA LEU A 211 7.16 8.26 -21.37
C LEU A 211 5.98 8.52 -20.44
N ARG A 212 6.18 9.32 -19.40
CA ARG A 212 5.16 9.65 -18.41
C ARG A 212 5.15 11.15 -18.13
N PHE A 213 4.03 11.81 -18.36
CA PHE A 213 3.78 13.19 -17.94
C PHE A 213 2.81 13.18 -16.76
N TYR A 214 3.15 13.86 -15.67
CA TYR A 214 2.31 13.95 -14.48
C TYR A 214 2.04 15.42 -14.11
N ALA A 215 0.86 15.66 -13.56
CA ALA A 215 0.39 16.96 -13.08
C ALA A 215 -0.68 16.75 -11.97
N PRO A 216 -1.13 17.82 -11.27
CA PRO A 216 -2.26 17.73 -10.33
C PRO A 216 -3.59 17.27 -10.95
N PHE A 217 -3.73 17.32 -12.27
CA PHE A 217 -4.92 16.83 -13.00
C PHE A 217 -4.78 15.38 -13.50
N GLY A 218 -3.71 14.66 -13.16
CA GLY A 218 -3.53 13.24 -13.50
C GLY A 218 -2.19 12.92 -14.16
N VAL A 219 -2.06 11.67 -14.58
CA VAL A 219 -0.84 11.09 -15.19
C VAL A 219 -1.18 10.57 -16.59
N PHE A 220 -0.51 11.10 -17.61
CA PHE A 220 -0.47 10.53 -18.95
C PHE A 220 0.75 9.64 -19.11
N GLN A 221 0.58 8.43 -19.65
CA GLN A 221 1.63 7.46 -19.88
C GLN A 221 1.54 6.89 -21.31
N ASN A 222 2.70 6.68 -21.94
CA ASN A 222 2.88 5.89 -23.15
C ASN A 222 4.08 4.96 -22.96
N SER A 223 3.94 3.68 -23.30
CA SER A 223 5.04 2.71 -23.31
C SER A 223 5.19 2.00 -24.66
N GLY A 224 6.40 1.50 -24.92
CA GLY A 224 6.69 0.68 -26.10
C GLY A 224 8.09 0.06 -26.07
N VAL A 225 8.38 -0.73 -27.09
CA VAL A 225 9.69 -1.34 -27.32
C VAL A 225 10.09 -1.12 -28.77
N THR A 226 11.29 -0.58 -28.98
CA THR A 226 11.95 -0.57 -30.27
C THR A 226 12.85 -1.79 -30.39
N THR A 227 12.65 -2.63 -31.40
CA THR A 227 13.53 -3.75 -31.74
C THR A 227 14.40 -3.38 -32.94
N LEU A 228 15.71 -3.58 -32.80
CA LEU A 228 16.68 -3.44 -33.89
C LEU A 228 17.26 -4.81 -34.22
N HIS A 229 17.04 -5.25 -35.46
CA HIS A 229 17.42 -6.56 -35.97
C HIS A 229 17.67 -6.47 -37.48
N GLU A 230 18.75 -7.08 -37.98
CA GLU A 230 19.18 -7.00 -39.40
C GLU A 230 19.33 -5.57 -39.97
N GLY A 231 19.37 -4.53 -39.13
CA GLY A 231 19.31 -3.13 -39.55
C GLY A 231 17.88 -2.61 -39.82
N GLN A 232 16.87 -3.47 -39.76
CA GLN A 232 15.48 -3.06 -39.60
C GLN A 232 15.26 -2.53 -38.18
N THR A 233 14.36 -1.56 -38.05
CA THR A 233 13.96 -0.95 -36.78
C THR A 233 12.45 -0.95 -36.71
N GLU A 234 11.90 -1.72 -35.79
CA GLU A 234 10.46 -1.81 -35.54
C GLU A 234 10.14 -1.14 -34.19
N TYR A 235 9.06 -0.35 -34.13
CA TYR A 235 8.55 0.20 -32.87
C TYR A 235 7.17 -0.36 -32.55
N LEU A 236 7.13 -1.14 -31.47
CA LEU A 236 5.94 -1.77 -30.93
C LEU A 236 5.42 -0.96 -29.74
N ARG A 237 4.29 -0.28 -29.93
CA ARG A 237 3.58 0.45 -28.88
C ARG A 237 2.84 -0.54 -27.97
N GLN A 238 3.05 -0.41 -26.66
CA GLN A 238 2.42 -1.24 -25.64
C GLN A 238 1.12 -0.59 -25.14
N ASP A 239 1.18 0.18 -24.05
CA ASP A 239 0.03 0.84 -23.43
C ASP A 239 0.11 2.37 -23.62
N THR A 240 -1.02 3.04 -23.76
CA THR A 240 -1.13 4.51 -23.74
C THR A 240 -2.43 4.91 -23.07
N TYR A 241 -2.34 5.67 -21.97
CA TYR A 241 -3.51 6.12 -21.23
C TYR A 241 -3.24 7.40 -20.46
N TRP A 242 -4.32 8.09 -20.08
CA TRP A 242 -4.35 9.08 -19.01
C TRP A 242 -5.17 8.54 -17.85
N THR A 243 -4.73 8.78 -16.61
CA THR A 243 -5.45 8.45 -15.39
C THR A 243 -5.53 9.64 -14.44
N TYR A 244 -6.67 9.79 -13.76
CA TYR A 244 -6.90 10.75 -12.68
C TYR A 244 -7.61 10.06 -11.50
N GLU A 245 -7.21 10.40 -10.27
CA GLU A 245 -7.74 9.79 -9.05
C GLU A 245 -8.14 10.87 -8.03
N ASP A 246 -9.28 10.68 -7.35
CA ASP A 246 -9.77 11.54 -6.25
C ASP A 246 -9.92 10.72 -4.94
N PRO A 247 -8.88 10.69 -4.08
CA PRO A 247 -8.89 10.02 -2.78
C PRO A 247 -9.99 10.44 -1.80
N ARG A 248 -10.71 11.55 -2.06
CA ARG A 248 -11.86 11.99 -1.22
C ARG A 248 -13.16 11.32 -1.64
N ARG A 249 -13.26 10.90 -2.90
CA ARG A 249 -14.40 10.15 -3.46
C ARG A 249 -14.07 8.68 -3.70
N LEU A 250 -12.82 8.29 -3.45
CA LEU A 250 -12.26 6.97 -3.77
C LEU A 250 -12.41 6.62 -5.26
N MET A 251 -12.43 7.60 -6.16
CA MET A 251 -12.66 7.35 -7.59
C MET A 251 -11.38 7.41 -8.41
N SER A 252 -11.25 6.50 -9.38
CA SER A 252 -10.17 6.43 -10.37
C SER A 252 -10.78 6.42 -11.78
N TYR A 253 -10.24 7.25 -12.67
CA TYR A 253 -10.76 7.52 -14.01
C TYR A 253 -9.64 7.32 -15.04
N THR A 254 -9.74 6.32 -15.91
CA THR A 254 -8.73 6.02 -16.94
C THR A 254 -9.31 6.17 -18.34
N ILE A 255 -8.57 6.79 -19.25
CA ILE A 255 -8.90 6.93 -20.67
C ILE A 255 -7.69 6.46 -21.50
N GLY A 256 -7.90 5.49 -22.40
CA GLY A 256 -6.84 4.83 -23.17
C GLY A 256 -6.81 3.33 -22.93
N ASP A 257 -5.63 2.72 -22.97
CA ASP A 257 -5.44 1.30 -22.64
C ASP A 257 -5.57 1.03 -21.12
N PHE A 258 -6.34 0.01 -20.76
CA PHE A 258 -6.45 -0.49 -19.38
C PHE A 258 -6.67 -2.02 -19.36
N VAL A 259 -6.58 -2.61 -18.17
CA VAL A 259 -6.99 -3.99 -17.89
C VAL A 259 -8.35 -3.96 -17.19
N SER A 260 -9.31 -4.78 -17.63
CA SER A 260 -10.65 -4.78 -17.04
C SER A 260 -10.66 -5.32 -15.61
N ALA A 261 -11.59 -4.82 -14.79
CA ALA A 261 -11.79 -5.28 -13.43
C ALA A 261 -12.51 -6.64 -13.44
N ALA A 262 -11.92 -7.64 -12.80
CA ALA A 262 -12.46 -8.99 -12.69
C ALA A 262 -12.70 -9.38 -11.23
N LEU A 263 -13.53 -10.41 -11.04
CA LEU A 263 -13.82 -11.03 -9.74
C LEU A 263 -13.18 -12.43 -9.70
N PRO A 264 -13.11 -13.12 -8.54
CA PRO A 264 -12.43 -14.42 -8.43
C PRO A 264 -12.97 -15.55 -9.34
N TRP A 265 -14.09 -15.29 -10.01
CA TRP A 265 -14.83 -16.19 -10.90
C TRP A 265 -15.08 -15.61 -12.30
N SER A 266 -14.51 -14.43 -12.63
CA SER A 266 -14.48 -13.89 -14.00
C SER A 266 -13.05 -13.63 -14.47
N ARG A 267 -12.86 -13.22 -15.73
CA ARG A 267 -11.53 -13.01 -16.33
C ARG A 267 -11.35 -11.55 -16.76
N SER A 268 -10.17 -11.00 -16.52
CA SER A 268 -9.80 -9.66 -16.99
C SER A 268 -9.31 -9.71 -18.44
N VAL A 269 -9.68 -8.71 -19.25
CA VAL A 269 -9.20 -8.50 -20.62
C VAL A 269 -8.53 -7.14 -20.73
N ARG A 270 -7.53 -7.01 -21.61
CA ARG A 270 -7.00 -5.67 -21.98
C ARG A 270 -8.00 -4.98 -22.91
N MET A 271 -8.21 -3.68 -22.73
CA MET A 271 -9.17 -2.88 -23.50
C MET A 271 -8.59 -1.48 -23.78
N GLY A 272 -8.96 -0.90 -24.92
CA GLY A 272 -8.79 0.54 -25.17
C GLY A 272 -10.13 1.26 -25.08
N GLY A 273 -10.27 2.26 -24.20
CA GLY A 273 -11.53 2.99 -24.01
C GLY A 273 -11.55 3.89 -22.77
N ILE A 274 -12.60 3.76 -21.95
CA ILE A 274 -12.83 4.50 -20.71
C ILE A 274 -13.12 3.51 -19.58
N SER A 275 -12.52 3.76 -18.41
CA SER A 275 -12.76 3.03 -17.16
C SER A 275 -13.05 4.01 -16.02
N VAL A 276 -14.13 3.75 -15.28
CA VAL A 276 -14.50 4.50 -14.06
C VAL A 276 -14.64 3.51 -12.92
N ALA A 277 -13.81 3.64 -11.88
CA ALA A 277 -13.74 2.68 -10.77
C ALA A 277 -13.72 3.36 -9.39
N HIS A 278 -14.38 2.75 -8.42
CA HIS A 278 -14.25 3.06 -7.00
C HIS A 278 -13.10 2.23 -6.42
N ASN A 279 -11.95 2.89 -6.24
CA ASN A 279 -10.62 2.31 -5.99
C ASN A 279 -10.14 2.64 -4.56
N PHE A 280 -10.22 1.67 -3.65
CA PHE A 280 -9.72 1.82 -2.28
C PHE A 280 -8.21 2.02 -2.17
N ASN A 281 -7.42 1.65 -3.19
CA ASN A 281 -5.96 1.87 -3.19
C ASN A 281 -5.58 3.36 -3.22
N THR A 282 -6.54 4.26 -3.47
CA THR A 282 -6.37 5.72 -3.32
C THR A 282 -6.31 6.18 -1.86
N ARG A 283 -6.65 5.29 -0.90
CA ARG A 283 -6.68 5.51 0.55
C ARG A 283 -6.26 4.23 1.29
N PRO A 284 -4.95 3.88 1.27
CA PRO A 284 -4.43 2.65 1.88
C PRO A 284 -4.57 2.62 3.42
N ASP A 285 -4.89 3.75 4.04
CA ASP A 285 -5.25 3.87 5.46
C ASP A 285 -6.64 3.30 5.81
N LEU A 286 -7.50 3.07 4.81
CA LEU A 286 -8.84 2.50 5.03
C LEU A 286 -8.80 0.97 5.15
N VAL A 287 -9.21 0.47 6.31
CA VAL A 287 -9.48 -0.96 6.51
C VAL A 287 -10.78 -1.32 5.78
N THR A 288 -10.63 -1.95 4.62
CA THR A 288 -11.75 -2.34 3.75
C THR A 288 -12.49 -3.60 4.21
N TYR A 289 -11.84 -4.46 5.00
CA TYR A 289 -12.38 -5.76 5.42
C TYR A 289 -12.94 -5.74 6.84
N PRO A 290 -13.86 -6.65 7.20
CA PRO A 290 -14.41 -6.71 8.56
C PRO A 290 -13.32 -7.01 9.60
N VAL A 291 -13.23 -6.18 10.63
CA VAL A 291 -12.37 -6.42 11.81
C VAL A 291 -13.24 -6.58 13.06
N PRO A 292 -13.09 -7.68 13.84
CA PRO A 292 -13.87 -7.87 15.06
C PRO A 292 -13.61 -6.76 16.08
N SER A 293 -14.67 -6.14 16.60
CA SER A 293 -14.57 -5.13 17.64
C SER A 293 -14.10 -5.75 18.97
N LEU A 294 -12.82 -5.53 19.27
CA LEU A 294 -12.22 -5.93 20.55
C LEU A 294 -12.52 -4.84 21.57
N GLY A 295 -13.29 -5.17 22.61
CA GLY A 295 -13.73 -4.21 23.62
C GLY A 295 -14.27 -4.90 24.86
N GLY A 296 -14.51 -4.10 25.89
CA GLY A 296 -14.92 -4.56 27.21
C GLY A 296 -15.30 -3.39 28.10
N SER A 297 -15.26 -3.61 29.41
CA SER A 297 -15.53 -2.60 30.41
C SER A 297 -14.66 -2.84 31.64
N ALA A 298 -14.23 -1.76 32.29
CA ALA A 298 -13.39 -1.81 33.48
C ALA A 298 -14.04 -1.01 34.62
N VAL A 299 -14.22 -1.63 35.79
CA VAL A 299 -14.88 -0.98 36.95
C VAL A 299 -13.97 0.04 37.65
N VAL A 300 -12.66 -0.04 37.40
CA VAL A 300 -11.61 0.84 37.94
C VAL A 300 -10.61 1.18 36.83
N PRO A 301 -9.74 2.19 36.99
CA PRO A 301 -8.62 2.41 36.08
C PRO A 301 -7.72 1.17 35.96
N THR A 302 -7.60 0.63 34.74
CA THR A 302 -6.79 -0.56 34.43
C THR A 302 -5.95 -0.35 33.19
N THR A 303 -4.73 -0.88 33.17
CA THR A 303 -4.02 -1.10 31.91
C THR A 303 -4.67 -2.26 31.16
N VAL A 304 -4.93 -2.07 29.86
CA VAL A 304 -5.49 -3.07 28.95
C VAL A 304 -4.40 -3.43 27.93
N ASP A 305 -3.79 -4.60 28.11
CA ASP A 305 -2.82 -5.16 27.15
C ASP A 305 -3.55 -6.10 26.17
N LEU A 306 -3.42 -5.83 24.86
CA LEU A 306 -3.91 -6.73 23.81
C LEU A 306 -2.77 -7.60 23.28
N TYR A 307 -2.87 -8.90 23.50
CA TYR A 307 -2.03 -9.91 22.88
C TYR A 307 -2.80 -10.57 21.74
N LEU A 308 -2.37 -10.39 20.49
CA LEU A 308 -2.82 -11.23 19.39
C LEU A 308 -1.88 -12.42 19.28
N ASN A 309 -2.42 -13.63 19.33
CA ASN A 309 -1.65 -14.86 19.09
C ASN A 309 -0.41 -15.02 20.02
N GLY A 310 -0.42 -14.39 21.19
CA GLY A 310 0.69 -14.37 22.17
C GLY A 310 1.69 -13.21 21.99
N LEU A 311 1.56 -12.38 20.96
CA LEU A 311 2.36 -11.19 20.74
C LEU A 311 1.56 -9.95 21.19
N ARG A 312 2.09 -9.18 22.15
CA ARG A 312 1.47 -7.92 22.57
C ARG A 312 1.51 -6.91 21.42
N GLN A 313 0.35 -6.52 20.93
CA GLN A 313 0.19 -5.50 19.88
C GLN A 313 0.06 -4.10 20.47
N PHE A 314 -0.62 -4.00 21.61
CA PHE A 314 -1.09 -2.74 22.17
C PHE A 314 -1.16 -2.81 23.69
N SER A 315 -1.01 -1.64 24.34
CA SER A 315 -1.10 -1.44 25.78
C SER A 315 -1.54 0.01 26.01
N ALA A 316 -2.63 0.23 26.75
CA ALA A 316 -3.06 1.56 27.17
C ALA A 316 -3.84 1.51 28.48
N GLN A 317 -3.94 2.64 29.16
CA GLN A 317 -4.77 2.78 30.36
C GLN A 317 -6.21 3.13 29.97
N SER A 318 -7.16 2.34 30.44
CA SER A 318 -8.57 2.71 30.46
C SER A 318 -8.85 3.57 31.69
N SER A 319 -9.67 4.60 31.51
CA SER A 319 -10.20 5.45 32.61
C SER A 319 -11.33 4.77 33.40
N GLY A 320 -11.62 3.50 33.13
CA GLY A 320 -12.84 2.84 33.61
C GLY A 320 -14.05 3.13 32.72
N GLY A 321 -15.12 2.36 32.93
CA GLY A 321 -16.27 2.31 32.02
C GLY A 321 -16.00 1.47 30.76
N PRO A 322 -16.91 1.54 29.76
CA PRO A 322 -16.83 0.76 28.54
C PRO A 322 -15.74 1.31 27.61
N PHE A 323 -15.08 0.44 26.86
CA PHE A 323 -14.04 0.82 25.90
C PHE A 323 -14.02 -0.11 24.67
N VAL A 324 -13.49 0.41 23.56
CA VAL A 324 -13.24 -0.34 22.31
C VAL A 324 -11.82 -0.08 21.82
N ILE A 325 -11.10 -1.12 21.46
CA ILE A 325 -9.75 -1.05 20.90
C ILE A 325 -9.85 -0.73 19.41
N ALA A 326 -9.37 0.46 19.03
CA ALA A 326 -9.47 1.03 17.69
C ALA A 326 -8.19 0.76 16.86
N THR A 327 -7.65 -0.47 16.94
CA THR A 327 -6.42 -0.86 16.23
C THR A 327 -6.66 -2.15 15.44
N PRO A 328 -6.51 -2.15 14.10
CA PRO A 328 -6.79 -3.32 13.28
C PRO A 328 -5.84 -4.49 13.59
N PRO A 329 -6.34 -5.74 13.72
CA PRO A 329 -5.49 -6.90 13.88
C PRO A 329 -4.75 -7.22 12.57
N ALA A 330 -3.42 -7.12 12.56
CA ALA A 330 -2.58 -7.54 11.45
C ALA A 330 -2.47 -9.09 11.37
N LEU A 331 -3.58 -9.75 11.05
CA LEU A 331 -3.70 -11.21 10.97
C LEU A 331 -4.68 -11.61 9.87
N THR A 332 -4.33 -12.65 9.11
CA THR A 332 -5.25 -13.39 8.23
C THR A 332 -5.50 -14.78 8.80
N GLY A 333 -6.75 -15.23 8.77
CA GLY A 333 -7.18 -16.53 9.30
C GLY A 333 -7.58 -16.50 10.79
N ALA A 334 -7.60 -17.69 11.38
CA ALA A 334 -7.96 -17.94 12.77
C ALA A 334 -6.85 -17.52 13.74
N GLY A 335 -7.23 -16.82 14.80
CA GLY A 335 -6.34 -16.45 15.89
C GLY A 335 -7.07 -16.23 17.21
N THR A 336 -6.31 -15.93 18.25
CA THR A 336 -6.83 -15.55 19.56
C THR A 336 -6.42 -14.14 19.93
N ALA A 337 -7.39 -13.31 20.31
CA ALA A 337 -7.16 -12.07 21.03
C ALA A 337 -7.25 -12.35 22.53
N THR A 338 -6.12 -12.21 23.22
CA THR A 338 -6.03 -12.32 24.68
C THR A 338 -5.93 -10.91 25.23
N LEU A 339 -7.01 -10.44 25.86
CA LEU A 339 -7.05 -9.18 26.58
C LEU A 339 -6.61 -9.43 28.02
N VAL A 340 -5.61 -8.71 28.50
CA VAL A 340 -5.15 -8.74 29.89
C VAL A 340 -5.46 -7.40 30.53
N TYR A 341 -6.40 -7.40 31.47
CA TYR A 341 -6.68 -6.26 32.34
C TYR A 341 -5.76 -6.35 33.55
N ARG A 342 -4.98 -5.30 33.82
CA ARG A 342 -4.19 -5.19 35.06
C ARG A 342 -4.59 -3.92 35.81
N ASP A 343 -5.04 -4.08 37.06
CA ASP A 343 -5.37 -2.94 37.92
C ASP A 343 -4.14 -2.36 38.63
N GLN A 344 -4.32 -1.27 39.37
CA GLN A 344 -3.26 -0.60 40.13
C GLN A 344 -2.66 -1.46 41.26
N LEU A 345 -3.32 -2.55 41.66
CA LEU A 345 -2.83 -3.53 42.64
C LEU A 345 -2.11 -4.71 41.97
N GLY A 346 -1.95 -4.68 40.64
CA GLY A 346 -1.30 -5.72 39.86
C GLY A 346 -2.15 -6.98 39.65
N ARG A 347 -3.45 -6.95 39.98
CA ARG A 347 -4.35 -8.09 39.77
C ARG A 347 -4.71 -8.19 38.29
N GLU A 348 -4.62 -9.40 37.75
CA GLU A 348 -4.85 -9.66 36.33
C GLU A 348 -6.17 -10.40 36.07
N VAL A 349 -6.93 -9.93 35.07
CA VAL A 349 -8.06 -10.65 34.49
C VAL A 349 -7.77 -10.90 33.02
N ILE A 350 -7.79 -12.16 32.60
CA ILE A 350 -7.41 -12.57 31.25
C ILE A 350 -8.66 -13.04 30.50
N VAL A 351 -9.02 -12.35 29.42
CA VAL A 351 -10.18 -12.67 28.57
C VAL A 351 -9.71 -13.06 27.17
N ASN A 352 -9.89 -14.33 26.83
CA ASN A 352 -9.59 -14.88 25.51
C ASN A 352 -10.82 -14.80 24.60
N ARG A 353 -10.68 -14.14 23.44
CA ARG A 353 -11.67 -14.13 22.36
C ARG A 353 -11.07 -14.79 21.12
N PRO A 354 -11.68 -15.85 20.56
CA PRO A 354 -11.33 -16.32 19.22
C PRO A 354 -11.71 -15.27 18.18
N LEU A 355 -10.97 -15.20 17.09
CA LEU A 355 -11.28 -14.38 15.93
C LEU A 355 -10.88 -15.07 14.63
N TYR A 356 -11.53 -14.68 13.54
CA TYR A 356 -11.17 -15.05 12.17
C TYR A 356 -11.30 -13.79 11.30
N VAL A 357 -10.29 -13.52 10.47
CA VAL A 357 -10.22 -12.34 9.59
C VAL A 357 -9.84 -12.82 8.19
N ASP A 358 -10.57 -12.36 7.16
CA ASP A 358 -10.28 -12.66 5.76
C ASP A 358 -10.41 -11.38 4.93
N SER A 359 -9.30 -10.90 4.38
CA SER A 359 -9.23 -9.64 3.63
C SER A 359 -9.93 -9.67 2.26
N ARG A 360 -10.51 -10.81 1.86
CA ARG A 360 -11.38 -10.91 0.67
C ARG A 360 -12.80 -10.41 0.94
N LEU A 361 -13.23 -10.35 2.20
CA LEU A 361 -14.50 -9.76 2.61
C LEU A 361 -14.41 -8.23 2.63
N LEU A 362 -15.55 -7.58 2.41
CA LEU A 362 -15.73 -6.14 2.40
C LEU A 362 -16.63 -5.75 3.60
N ALA A 363 -16.18 -4.81 4.42
CA ALA A 363 -16.86 -4.38 5.64
C ALA A 363 -18.25 -3.78 5.37
N LYS A 364 -19.15 -3.87 6.35
CA LYS A 364 -20.54 -3.46 6.18
C LYS A 364 -20.68 -2.03 5.65
N GLY A 365 -21.40 -1.88 4.54
CA GLY A 365 -21.69 -0.61 3.90
C GLY A 365 -20.63 -0.14 2.89
N LEU A 366 -19.45 -0.76 2.82
CA LEU A 366 -18.45 -0.47 1.81
C LEU A 366 -18.79 -1.15 0.47
N SER A 367 -18.44 -0.48 -0.64
CA SER A 367 -18.62 -0.95 -2.01
C SER A 367 -17.32 -0.81 -2.81
N GLU A 368 -17.01 -1.78 -3.65
CA GLU A 368 -15.94 -1.72 -4.65
C GLU A 368 -16.57 -1.99 -6.01
N TYR A 369 -16.32 -1.14 -7.03
CA TYR A 369 -16.90 -1.35 -8.35
C TYR A 369 -16.11 -0.69 -9.47
N ALA A 370 -16.26 -1.20 -10.69
CA ALA A 370 -15.77 -0.57 -11.91
C ALA A 370 -16.78 -0.74 -13.04
N VAL A 371 -16.94 0.31 -13.85
CA VAL A 371 -17.75 0.32 -15.08
C VAL A 371 -16.84 0.78 -16.22
N GLN A 372 -16.76 -0.03 -17.27
CA GLN A 372 -15.72 0.06 -18.28
C GLN A 372 -16.30 -0.18 -19.68
N ALA A 373 -15.90 0.62 -20.65
CA ALA A 373 -16.38 0.53 -22.03
C ALA A 373 -15.27 0.92 -23.02
N GLY A 374 -15.19 0.21 -24.15
CA GLY A 374 -14.12 0.38 -25.12
C GLY A 374 -14.12 -0.72 -26.18
N TYR A 375 -12.93 -1.15 -26.58
CA TYR A 375 -12.71 -2.24 -27.53
C TYR A 375 -11.66 -3.20 -26.94
N ALA A 376 -11.89 -4.51 -27.05
CA ALA A 376 -10.92 -5.50 -26.56
C ALA A 376 -9.58 -5.36 -27.32
N ARG A 377 -8.46 -5.41 -26.59
CA ARG A 377 -7.13 -5.20 -27.15
C ARG A 377 -6.55 -6.51 -27.66
N ARG A 378 -6.22 -6.54 -28.95
CA ARG A 378 -5.68 -7.73 -29.63
C ARG A 378 -4.18 -7.64 -29.81
N ASN A 379 -3.57 -8.82 -29.99
CA ASN A 379 -2.15 -9.01 -30.30
C ASN A 379 -1.20 -8.09 -29.48
N TYR A 380 -1.50 -7.92 -28.18
CA TYR A 380 -0.70 -7.11 -27.28
C TYR A 380 0.70 -7.72 -27.13
N GLY A 381 1.75 -6.94 -27.40
CA GLY A 381 3.11 -7.46 -27.53
C GLY A 381 3.47 -7.95 -28.93
N SER A 382 2.63 -7.71 -29.95
CA SER A 382 2.96 -8.02 -31.35
C SER A 382 2.45 -6.98 -32.36
N LEU A 383 1.33 -6.29 -32.10
CA LEU A 383 0.82 -5.20 -32.94
C LEU A 383 0.54 -3.94 -32.11
N SER A 384 0.81 -2.76 -32.67
CA SER A 384 0.77 -1.47 -31.96
C SER A 384 -0.64 -0.89 -31.72
N PHE A 385 -1.61 -1.15 -32.61
CA PHE A 385 -2.96 -0.56 -32.56
C PHE A 385 -4.08 -1.55 -32.94
N ASP A 386 -3.89 -2.84 -32.67
CA ASP A 386 -4.90 -3.86 -32.95
C ASP A 386 -5.95 -3.95 -31.82
N TYR A 387 -7.21 -3.72 -32.17
CA TYR A 387 -8.37 -3.80 -31.28
C TYR A 387 -9.53 -4.51 -31.99
N ALA A 388 -10.41 -5.15 -31.23
CA ALA A 388 -11.63 -5.75 -31.75
C ALA A 388 -12.49 -4.70 -32.49
N GLY A 389 -13.00 -5.05 -33.68
CA GLY A 389 -13.84 -4.15 -34.49
C GLY A 389 -15.26 -3.91 -33.95
N SER A 390 -15.59 -4.48 -32.79
CA SER A 390 -16.88 -4.34 -32.11
C SER A 390 -16.67 -3.78 -30.70
N PRO A 391 -17.55 -2.88 -30.23
CA PRO A 391 -17.45 -2.34 -28.88
C PRO A 391 -17.73 -3.42 -27.83
N THR A 392 -17.06 -3.25 -26.69
CA THR A 392 -17.07 -4.12 -25.53
C THR A 392 -17.32 -3.28 -24.28
N ALA A 393 -18.19 -3.75 -23.38
CA ALA A 393 -18.42 -3.16 -22.07
C ALA A 393 -18.38 -4.24 -20.99
N THR A 394 -17.94 -3.86 -19.79
CA THR A 394 -17.97 -4.72 -18.61
C THR A 394 -18.21 -3.90 -17.35
N ALA A 395 -18.87 -4.51 -16.37
CA ALA A 395 -19.11 -3.95 -15.05
C ALA A 395 -18.84 -5.02 -14.00
N SER A 396 -18.12 -4.65 -12.95
CA SER A 396 -17.77 -5.52 -11.82
C SER A 396 -18.07 -4.78 -10.52
N GLY A 397 -18.67 -5.47 -9.54
CA GLY A 397 -19.08 -4.85 -8.28
C GLY A 397 -19.05 -5.83 -7.10
N ARG A 398 -18.74 -5.29 -5.92
CA ARG A 398 -18.63 -5.99 -4.63
C ARG A 398 -19.23 -5.09 -3.55
N TYR A 399 -20.01 -5.64 -2.62
CA TYR A 399 -20.66 -4.87 -1.57
C TYR A 399 -20.73 -5.63 -0.24
N GLY A 400 -20.29 -4.99 0.84
CA GLY A 400 -20.41 -5.51 2.20
C GLY A 400 -21.83 -5.35 2.75
N VAL A 401 -22.65 -6.39 2.65
CA VAL A 401 -24.02 -6.40 3.19
C VAL A 401 -24.00 -6.46 4.71
N THR A 402 -23.11 -7.29 5.26
CA THR A 402 -22.78 -7.36 6.69
C THR A 402 -21.31 -7.68 6.86
N ASP A 403 -20.80 -7.55 8.08
CA ASP A 403 -19.43 -7.91 8.46
C ASP A 403 -19.12 -9.42 8.37
N ALA A 404 -20.08 -10.23 7.93
CA ALA A 404 -19.92 -11.65 7.60
C ALA A 404 -20.37 -12.00 6.17
N VAL A 405 -20.89 -11.06 5.37
CA VAL A 405 -21.46 -11.32 4.03
C VAL A 405 -21.09 -10.21 3.05
N THR A 406 -20.32 -10.57 2.03
CA THR A 406 -20.03 -9.73 0.86
C THR A 406 -20.72 -10.32 -0.36
N VAL A 407 -21.48 -9.50 -1.09
CA VAL A 407 -22.13 -9.89 -2.36
C VAL A 407 -21.32 -9.35 -3.54
N GLU A 408 -21.28 -10.11 -4.62
CA GLU A 408 -20.50 -9.84 -5.82
C GLU A 408 -21.38 -9.92 -7.08
N ALA A 409 -21.12 -9.09 -8.09
CA ALA A 409 -21.84 -9.09 -9.36
C ALA A 409 -20.93 -8.68 -10.52
N HIS A 410 -21.11 -9.33 -11.67
CA HIS A 410 -20.34 -9.08 -12.89
C HIS A 410 -21.25 -9.10 -14.12
N ALA A 411 -20.93 -8.28 -15.12
CA ALA A 411 -21.57 -8.30 -16.42
C ALA A 411 -20.56 -7.97 -17.52
N GLU A 412 -20.77 -8.56 -18.70
CA GLU A 412 -20.04 -8.29 -19.93
C GLU A 412 -21.00 -8.19 -21.11
N ALA A 413 -20.72 -7.30 -22.06
CA ALA A 413 -21.46 -7.19 -23.31
C ALA A 413 -20.52 -6.85 -24.47
N ALA A 414 -20.66 -7.57 -25.58
CA ALA A 414 -19.96 -7.32 -26.83
C ALA A 414 -20.79 -7.86 -28.02
N SER A 415 -20.31 -7.70 -29.25
CA SER A 415 -20.95 -8.37 -30.39
C SER A 415 -20.89 -9.89 -30.21
N GLY A 416 -22.02 -10.57 -30.35
CA GLY A 416 -22.14 -12.03 -30.18
C GLY A 416 -22.14 -12.53 -28.73
N LEU A 417 -22.01 -11.65 -27.72
CA LEU A 417 -21.93 -12.03 -26.31
C LEU A 417 -22.67 -11.09 -25.36
N ARG A 418 -23.43 -11.69 -24.44
CA ARG A 418 -23.86 -11.10 -23.18
C ARG A 418 -23.59 -12.11 -22.07
N ASN A 419 -22.83 -11.71 -21.06
CA ASN A 419 -22.54 -12.52 -19.88
C ASN A 419 -22.99 -11.75 -18.63
N ALA A 420 -23.55 -12.46 -17.65
CA ALA A 420 -23.88 -11.87 -16.36
C ALA A 420 -23.78 -12.93 -15.26
N GLY A 421 -23.27 -12.54 -14.09
CA GLY A 421 -23.15 -13.44 -12.95
C GLY A 421 -23.27 -12.71 -11.62
N ILE A 422 -23.57 -13.50 -10.59
CA ILE A 422 -23.66 -13.07 -9.19
C ILE A 422 -22.95 -14.08 -8.31
N GLY A 423 -22.39 -13.61 -7.20
CA GLY A 423 -21.72 -14.44 -6.21
C GLY A 423 -21.63 -13.76 -4.86
N GLY A 424 -20.80 -14.33 -3.99
CA GLY A 424 -20.49 -13.73 -2.70
C GLY A 424 -19.57 -14.58 -1.84
N LEU A 425 -19.18 -13.99 -0.72
CA LEU A 425 -18.38 -14.58 0.33
C LEU A 425 -19.15 -14.52 1.66
N VAL A 426 -19.12 -15.60 2.42
CA VAL A 426 -19.76 -15.73 3.73
C VAL A 426 -18.76 -16.23 4.76
N GLN A 427 -18.57 -15.47 5.84
CA GLN A 427 -17.78 -15.90 7.00
C GLN A 427 -18.60 -16.83 7.90
N LEU A 428 -18.12 -18.05 8.09
CA LEU A 428 -18.75 -19.08 8.91
C LEU A 428 -18.33 -18.94 10.38
N GLY A 429 -18.50 -17.74 10.92
CA GLY A 429 -18.06 -17.37 12.27
C GLY A 429 -16.53 -17.43 12.41
N TYR A 430 -16.03 -18.46 13.10
CA TYR A 430 -14.60 -18.74 13.23
C TYR A 430 -14.10 -19.87 12.31
N PHE A 431 -15.02 -20.55 11.62
CA PHE A 431 -14.75 -21.71 10.76
C PHE A 431 -14.49 -21.29 9.30
N GLY A 432 -13.71 -20.22 9.10
CA GLY A 432 -13.29 -19.80 7.77
C GLY A 432 -14.35 -19.06 6.96
N VAL A 433 -14.08 -18.95 5.66
CA VAL A 433 -14.93 -18.24 4.69
C VAL A 433 -15.23 -19.15 3.52
N ALA A 434 -16.52 -19.33 3.23
CA ALA A 434 -17.02 -19.96 2.03
C ALA A 434 -17.33 -18.89 0.96
N ASN A 435 -17.20 -19.26 -0.32
CA ASN A 435 -17.57 -18.40 -1.44
C ASN A 435 -18.25 -19.21 -2.54
N ALA A 436 -19.18 -18.60 -3.27
CA ALA A 436 -19.88 -19.22 -4.40
C ALA A 436 -20.31 -18.17 -5.42
N ALA A 437 -20.36 -18.54 -6.69
CA ALA A 437 -20.91 -17.70 -7.75
C ALA A 437 -21.54 -18.52 -8.89
N ILE A 438 -22.43 -17.89 -9.64
CA ILE A 438 -23.03 -18.41 -10.87
C ILE A 438 -23.03 -17.32 -11.94
N SER A 439 -22.57 -17.67 -13.14
CA SER A 439 -22.59 -16.83 -14.34
C SER A 439 -23.36 -17.53 -15.47
N GLY A 440 -24.00 -16.76 -16.35
CA GLY A 440 -24.71 -17.25 -17.53
C GLY A 440 -24.42 -16.40 -18.75
N SER A 441 -24.03 -17.06 -19.84
CA SER A 441 -23.70 -16.42 -21.12
C SER A 441 -24.75 -16.72 -22.20
N THR A 442 -24.98 -15.77 -23.09
CA THR A 442 -25.88 -15.89 -24.24
C THR A 442 -25.41 -15.00 -25.40
N GLY A 443 -25.96 -15.20 -26.60
CA GLY A 443 -25.51 -14.57 -27.85
C GLY A 443 -25.37 -15.63 -28.93
N ASP A 444 -24.19 -15.71 -29.56
CA ASP A 444 -23.89 -16.75 -30.57
C ASP A 444 -23.95 -18.19 -30.00
N ALA A 445 -23.74 -18.31 -28.68
CA ALA A 445 -23.74 -19.56 -27.94
C ALA A 445 -24.26 -19.30 -26.51
N SER A 446 -24.65 -20.36 -25.80
CA SER A 446 -25.11 -20.24 -24.41
C SER A 446 -24.53 -21.31 -23.50
N GLY A 447 -24.35 -20.93 -22.24
CA GLY A 447 -23.85 -21.81 -21.19
C GLY A 447 -23.84 -21.13 -19.83
N MET A 448 -23.35 -21.86 -18.83
CA MET A 448 -23.30 -21.42 -17.44
C MET A 448 -21.96 -21.76 -16.82
N GLN A 449 -21.53 -20.96 -15.85
CA GLN A 449 -20.35 -21.21 -15.04
C GLN A 449 -20.75 -21.20 -13.57
N PHE A 450 -20.24 -22.16 -12.83
CA PHE A 450 -20.43 -22.27 -11.39
C PHE A 450 -19.06 -22.19 -10.72
N SER A 451 -18.93 -21.41 -9.65
CA SER A 451 -17.75 -21.43 -8.78
C SER A 451 -18.15 -21.69 -7.33
N GLY A 452 -17.26 -22.35 -6.59
CA GLY A 452 -17.46 -22.67 -5.19
C GLY A 452 -16.13 -22.88 -4.48
N GLY A 453 -15.98 -22.32 -3.29
CA GLY A 453 -14.74 -22.40 -2.53
C GLY A 453 -14.96 -22.27 -1.03
N TYR A 454 -13.93 -22.67 -0.28
CA TYR A 454 -13.86 -22.57 1.17
C TYR A 454 -12.40 -22.46 1.61
N GLN A 455 -12.12 -21.53 2.51
CA GLN A 455 -10.79 -21.29 3.07
C GLN A 455 -10.86 -21.21 4.59
N TYR A 456 -10.05 -22.04 5.24
CA TYR A 456 -9.78 -21.98 6.68
C TYR A 456 -8.27 -21.99 6.92
N ILE A 457 -7.74 -20.85 7.36
CA ILE A 457 -6.32 -20.69 7.73
C ILE A 457 -6.22 -20.68 9.26
N SER A 458 -5.31 -21.45 9.84
CA SER A 458 -5.04 -21.44 11.30
C SER A 458 -3.59 -21.77 11.61
N ARG A 459 -3.22 -21.65 12.90
CA ARG A 459 -1.88 -21.99 13.39
C ARG A 459 -1.59 -23.50 13.42
N ALA A 460 -2.63 -24.35 13.40
CA ALA A 460 -2.50 -25.80 13.45
C ALA A 460 -2.51 -26.45 12.05
N PHE A 461 -3.25 -25.85 11.12
CA PHE A 461 -3.26 -26.18 9.69
C PHE A 461 -3.93 -25.07 8.88
N SER A 462 -3.65 -25.00 7.58
CA SER A 462 -4.50 -24.30 6.62
C SER A 462 -5.10 -25.28 5.63
N PHE A 463 -6.36 -25.06 5.26
CA PHE A 463 -7.09 -25.82 4.26
C PHE A 463 -7.84 -24.87 3.32
N THR A 464 -7.64 -25.04 2.02
CA THR A 464 -8.33 -24.28 0.98
C THR A 464 -8.83 -25.24 -0.09
N VAL A 465 -10.08 -25.07 -0.51
CA VAL A 465 -10.65 -25.66 -1.72
C VAL A 465 -11.27 -24.56 -2.57
N GLN A 466 -11.04 -24.60 -3.88
CA GLN A 466 -11.69 -23.73 -4.87
C GLN A 466 -11.94 -24.53 -6.14
N GLY A 467 -13.18 -24.49 -6.63
CA GLY A 467 -13.60 -25.09 -7.89
C GLY A 467 -14.27 -24.08 -8.81
N ILE A 468 -14.14 -24.32 -10.12
CA ILE A 468 -14.89 -23.68 -11.20
C ILE A 468 -15.32 -24.79 -12.17
N HIS A 469 -16.58 -24.78 -12.59
CA HIS A 469 -17.11 -25.66 -13.63
C HIS A 469 -17.86 -24.84 -14.67
N ALA A 470 -17.49 -24.98 -15.94
CA ALA A 470 -18.19 -24.38 -17.06
C ALA A 470 -18.99 -25.47 -17.80
N ALA A 471 -20.29 -25.21 -18.00
CA ALA A 471 -21.26 -26.14 -18.57
C ALA A 471 -21.88 -25.57 -19.85
N ASN A 472 -22.10 -26.46 -20.83
CA ASN A 472 -22.45 -26.11 -22.21
C ASN A 472 -21.40 -25.17 -22.84
N GLN A 473 -21.79 -24.32 -23.78
CA GLN A 473 -20.88 -23.38 -24.46
C GLN A 473 -20.84 -22.04 -23.70
N TYR A 474 -20.38 -22.07 -22.45
CA TYR A 474 -20.17 -20.86 -21.67
C TYR A 474 -19.08 -19.98 -22.28
N ARG A 475 -19.34 -18.67 -22.34
CA ARG A 475 -18.47 -17.67 -22.98
C ARG A 475 -18.38 -16.41 -22.13
N ASP A 476 -17.16 -15.89 -22.04
CA ASP A 476 -16.83 -14.57 -21.50
C ASP A 476 -16.07 -13.76 -22.57
N LEU A 477 -15.66 -12.51 -22.26
CA LEU A 477 -14.91 -11.69 -23.21
C LEU A 477 -13.60 -12.33 -23.67
N GLY A 478 -12.93 -13.12 -22.80
CA GLY A 478 -11.73 -13.87 -23.16
C GLY A 478 -11.96 -14.87 -24.29
N THR A 479 -13.16 -15.46 -24.41
CA THR A 479 -13.49 -16.37 -25.51
C THR A 479 -13.66 -15.68 -26.87
N LEU A 480 -13.95 -14.38 -26.90
CA LEU A 480 -14.01 -13.60 -28.15
C LEU A 480 -12.61 -13.35 -28.71
N GLU A 481 -11.62 -13.30 -27.82
CA GLU A 481 -10.20 -13.08 -28.10
C GLU A 481 -9.42 -14.41 -28.25
N GLY A 482 -10.14 -15.52 -28.48
CA GLY A 482 -9.55 -16.84 -28.78
C GLY A 482 -9.12 -17.66 -27.57
N VAL A 483 -9.33 -17.20 -26.34
CA VAL A 483 -8.93 -17.92 -25.12
C VAL A 483 -10.15 -18.67 -24.54
N PRO A 484 -10.28 -20.00 -24.72
CA PRO A 484 -11.43 -20.75 -24.19
C PRO A 484 -11.49 -20.70 -22.65
N VAL A 485 -12.67 -20.96 -22.09
CA VAL A 485 -12.85 -21.14 -20.64
C VAL A 485 -12.54 -22.60 -20.29
N PRO A 486 -11.75 -22.90 -19.24
CA PRO A 486 -11.56 -24.26 -18.75
C PRO A 486 -12.88 -24.89 -18.29
N GLU A 487 -13.15 -26.13 -18.70
CA GLU A 487 -14.41 -26.84 -18.42
C GLU A 487 -14.52 -27.25 -16.95
N ASN A 488 -13.40 -27.68 -16.36
CA ASN A 488 -13.29 -27.96 -14.94
C ASN A 488 -11.96 -27.44 -14.39
N GLN A 489 -12.00 -26.73 -13.29
CA GLN A 489 -10.84 -26.46 -12.43
C GLN A 489 -11.21 -26.81 -11.00
N LEU A 490 -10.33 -27.53 -10.30
CA LEU A 490 -10.48 -27.84 -8.88
C LEU A 490 -9.12 -27.87 -8.22
N TYR A 491 -8.90 -26.95 -7.28
CA TYR A 491 -7.72 -26.85 -6.46
C TYR A 491 -8.08 -27.14 -5.00
N ILE A 492 -7.35 -28.06 -4.36
CA ILE A 492 -7.47 -28.40 -2.94
C ILE A 492 -6.06 -28.41 -2.36
N THR A 493 -5.84 -27.72 -1.23
CA THR A 493 -4.56 -27.75 -0.51
C THR A 493 -4.80 -27.83 0.99
N LEU A 494 -4.04 -28.71 1.65
CA LEU A 494 -3.92 -28.86 3.10
C LEU A 494 -2.44 -28.66 3.49
N SER A 495 -2.14 -27.70 4.35
CA SER A 495 -0.79 -27.49 4.90
C SER A 495 -0.79 -27.58 6.42
N VAL A 496 0.10 -28.40 6.97
CA VAL A 496 0.22 -28.69 8.41
C VAL A 496 1.64 -28.36 8.88
N PRO A 497 1.85 -27.33 9.72
CA PRO A 497 3.11 -27.14 10.43
C PRO A 497 3.34 -28.28 11.42
N LEU A 498 4.30 -29.16 11.13
CA LEU A 498 4.70 -30.27 12.02
C LEU A 498 5.48 -29.75 13.23
N THR A 499 6.23 -28.65 13.05
CA THR A 499 6.90 -27.90 14.12
C THR A 499 6.94 -26.42 13.75
N ALA A 500 7.40 -25.55 14.66
CA ALA A 500 7.63 -24.14 14.39
C ALA A 500 8.69 -23.84 13.28
N ARG A 501 9.31 -24.87 12.69
CA ARG A 501 10.27 -24.76 11.57
C ARG A 501 10.07 -25.81 10.47
N GLN A 502 8.98 -26.58 10.49
CA GLN A 502 8.73 -27.64 9.52
C GLN A 502 7.27 -27.65 9.09
N THR A 503 7.00 -27.69 7.79
CA THR A 503 5.64 -27.75 7.23
C THR A 503 5.55 -28.87 6.21
N LEU A 504 4.48 -29.66 6.30
CA LEU A 504 4.06 -30.63 5.31
C LEU A 504 2.83 -30.08 4.58
N SER A 505 2.84 -30.08 3.25
CA SER A 505 1.69 -29.69 2.42
C SER A 505 1.29 -30.81 1.48
N VAL A 506 -0.01 -30.97 1.27
CA VAL A 506 -0.60 -31.86 0.26
C VAL A 506 -1.52 -31.02 -0.61
N SER A 507 -1.37 -31.10 -1.92
CA SER A 507 -2.22 -30.42 -2.88
C SER A 507 -2.76 -31.36 -3.94
N TYR A 508 -3.97 -31.09 -4.41
CA TYR A 508 -4.58 -31.68 -5.58
C TYR A 508 -5.05 -30.57 -6.51
N SER A 509 -4.67 -30.64 -7.78
CA SER A 509 -5.09 -29.70 -8.82
C SER A 509 -5.55 -30.45 -10.05
N ARG A 510 -6.84 -30.32 -10.38
CA ARG A 510 -7.41 -30.71 -11.66
C ARG A 510 -7.62 -29.48 -12.53
N GLN A 511 -7.23 -29.57 -13.79
CA GLN A 511 -7.60 -28.62 -14.83
C GLN A 511 -7.91 -29.37 -16.13
N ASP A 512 -9.14 -29.23 -16.60
CA ASP A 512 -9.60 -29.72 -17.89
C ASP A 512 -9.76 -28.51 -18.82
N ALA A 513 -8.94 -28.42 -19.87
CA ALA A 513 -8.98 -27.31 -20.83
C ALA A 513 -9.02 -27.84 -22.26
N SER A 514 -9.99 -27.37 -23.05
CA SER A 514 -10.41 -27.95 -24.34
C SER A 514 -9.33 -27.98 -25.44
N PHE A 515 -8.17 -27.36 -25.21
CA PHE A 515 -7.01 -27.30 -26.12
C PHE A 515 -5.70 -27.86 -25.54
N LEU A 516 -5.65 -28.17 -24.23
CA LEU A 516 -4.49 -28.75 -23.55
C LEU A 516 -4.74 -30.17 -23.03
N GLY A 517 -6.00 -30.62 -23.03
CA GLY A 517 -6.44 -31.85 -22.39
C GLY A 517 -6.76 -31.67 -20.90
N GLY A 518 -6.86 -32.80 -20.19
CA GLY A 518 -6.94 -32.84 -18.74
C GLY A 518 -5.57 -32.99 -18.11
N SER A 519 -5.38 -32.39 -16.94
CA SER A 519 -4.27 -32.67 -16.03
C SER A 519 -4.82 -32.80 -14.62
N ARG A 520 -4.40 -33.85 -13.90
CA ARG A 520 -4.84 -34.14 -12.52
C ARG A 520 -3.60 -34.44 -11.69
N ILE A 521 -3.04 -33.40 -11.09
CA ILE A 521 -1.81 -33.48 -10.31
C ILE A 521 -2.14 -33.63 -8.83
N VAL A 522 -1.59 -34.66 -8.18
CA VAL A 522 -1.41 -34.70 -6.72
C VAL A 522 0.04 -34.32 -6.43
N SER A 523 0.28 -33.45 -5.44
CA SER A 523 1.62 -33.15 -4.92
C SER A 523 1.69 -33.23 -3.40
N VAL A 524 2.86 -33.61 -2.89
CA VAL A 524 3.21 -33.58 -1.46
C VAL A 524 4.51 -32.80 -1.32
N GLY A 525 4.46 -31.65 -0.63
CA GLY A 525 5.59 -30.79 -0.33
C GLY A 525 6.00 -30.87 1.14
N TYR A 526 7.29 -30.72 1.41
CA TYR A 526 7.86 -30.61 2.75
C TYR A 526 8.93 -29.52 2.78
N THR A 527 8.86 -28.61 3.76
CA THR A 527 9.85 -27.56 3.97
C THR A 527 10.33 -27.53 5.42
N ALA A 528 11.62 -27.31 5.63
CA ALA A 528 12.25 -27.42 6.94
C ALA A 528 13.46 -26.47 7.12
N ALA A 529 13.40 -25.58 8.11
CA ALA A 529 14.51 -24.71 8.50
C ALA A 529 15.33 -25.35 9.63
N ILE A 530 16.55 -25.80 9.32
CA ILE A 530 17.47 -26.45 10.28
C ILE A 530 18.51 -25.42 10.77
N GLY A 531 18.50 -25.17 12.08
CA GLY A 531 19.27 -24.09 12.69
C GLY A 531 18.79 -22.72 12.21
N SER A 532 19.73 -21.86 11.82
CA SER A 532 19.50 -20.52 11.24
C SER A 532 20.14 -20.33 9.86
N ARG A 533 20.69 -21.40 9.27
CA ARG A 533 21.45 -21.35 8.01
C ARG A 533 20.97 -22.31 6.93
N PHE A 534 20.35 -23.42 7.28
CA PHE A 534 19.93 -24.45 6.31
C PHE A 534 18.42 -24.39 6.12
N ASN A 535 17.97 -24.24 4.88
CA ASN A 535 16.59 -24.44 4.47
C ASN A 535 16.52 -25.64 3.53
N ILE A 536 15.78 -26.67 3.91
CA ILE A 536 15.53 -27.86 3.09
C ILE A 536 14.11 -27.77 2.54
N PHE A 537 13.96 -28.10 1.26
CA PHE A 537 12.66 -28.28 0.62
C PHE A 537 12.66 -29.58 -0.19
N ALA A 538 11.51 -30.26 -0.20
CA ALA A 538 11.25 -31.40 -1.04
C ALA A 538 9.81 -31.34 -1.56
N ASN A 539 9.57 -31.86 -2.76
CA ASN A 539 8.23 -32.06 -3.30
C ASN A 539 8.22 -33.30 -4.19
N VAL A 540 7.13 -34.06 -4.14
CA VAL A 540 6.86 -35.18 -5.06
C VAL A 540 5.47 -34.99 -5.63
N PHE A 541 5.32 -35.14 -6.94
CA PHE A 541 4.04 -35.00 -7.63
C PHE A 541 3.82 -36.04 -8.72
N LYS A 542 2.55 -36.30 -9.02
CA LYS A 542 2.11 -37.20 -10.08
C LYS A 542 0.91 -36.59 -10.81
N ASP A 543 1.05 -36.39 -12.12
CA ASP A 543 -0.10 -36.21 -13.01
C ASP A 543 -0.73 -37.58 -13.35
N TYR A 544 -2.03 -37.72 -13.14
CA TYR A 544 -2.78 -38.95 -13.42
C TYR A 544 -3.33 -39.04 -14.84
N ASP A 545 -3.39 -37.93 -15.58
CA ASP A 545 -3.79 -37.92 -17.01
C ASP A 545 -2.57 -38.15 -17.92
N GLN A 546 -1.41 -37.59 -17.55
CA GLN A 546 -0.14 -37.93 -18.20
C GLN A 546 0.48 -39.18 -17.54
N GLN A 547 0.25 -40.35 -18.16
CA GLN A 547 0.49 -41.65 -17.53
C GLN A 547 1.92 -41.87 -17.02
N GLN A 548 2.96 -41.30 -17.65
CA GLN A 548 4.36 -41.50 -17.23
C GLN A 548 4.90 -40.39 -16.29
N THR A 549 4.26 -39.21 -16.25
CA THR A 549 4.77 -38.00 -15.58
C THR A 549 4.74 -38.10 -14.05
N VAL A 550 5.78 -38.70 -13.45
CA VAL A 550 6.16 -38.54 -12.04
C VAL A 550 7.21 -37.43 -11.97
N GLY A 551 7.04 -36.50 -11.03
CA GLY A 551 8.02 -35.47 -10.70
C GLY A 551 8.45 -35.56 -9.23
N ALA A 552 9.72 -35.29 -8.95
CA ALA A 552 10.24 -35.11 -7.61
C ALA A 552 11.39 -34.09 -7.63
N PHE A 553 11.45 -33.21 -6.63
CA PHE A 553 12.62 -32.39 -6.36
C PHE A 553 12.96 -32.34 -4.88
N ILE A 554 14.24 -32.22 -4.57
CA ILE A 554 14.78 -32.02 -3.24
C ILE A 554 15.96 -31.05 -3.31
N GLY A 555 15.92 -30.00 -2.49
CA GLY A 555 16.96 -29.00 -2.45
C GLY A 555 17.28 -28.52 -1.05
N VAL A 556 18.49 -27.98 -0.92
CA VAL A 556 19.04 -27.41 0.31
C VAL A 556 19.66 -26.07 -0.06
N THR A 557 19.21 -25.01 0.61
CA THR A 557 19.81 -23.67 0.54
C THR A 557 20.55 -23.39 1.84
N ILE A 558 21.78 -22.91 1.72
CA ILE A 558 22.69 -22.59 2.83
C ILE A 558 22.96 -21.07 2.81
N SER A 559 22.46 -20.37 3.82
CA SER A 559 22.78 -18.96 4.05
C SER A 559 24.16 -18.84 4.71
N LEU A 560 25.10 -18.23 4.00
CA LEU A 560 26.45 -17.91 4.45
C LEU A 560 26.49 -16.47 4.99
N GLY A 561 27.67 -16.03 5.46
CA GLY A 561 27.89 -14.63 5.81
C GLY A 561 27.83 -13.69 4.59
N ASN A 562 27.76 -12.38 4.85
CA ASN A 562 27.85 -11.33 3.84
C ASN A 562 26.79 -11.41 2.71
N SER A 563 25.59 -11.93 3.06
CA SER A 563 24.45 -12.15 2.15
C SER A 563 24.73 -13.11 0.99
N VAL A 564 25.75 -13.97 1.10
CA VAL A 564 25.97 -15.05 0.14
C VAL A 564 25.04 -16.22 0.46
N SER A 565 24.42 -16.84 -0.55
CA SER A 565 23.74 -18.13 -0.39
C SER A 565 24.25 -19.16 -1.40
N VAL A 566 24.27 -20.43 -0.99
CA VAL A 566 24.60 -21.58 -1.84
C VAL A 566 23.42 -22.54 -1.85
N GLY A 567 22.90 -22.85 -3.03
CA GLY A 567 21.83 -23.81 -3.25
C GLY A 567 22.33 -25.07 -3.93
N THR A 568 21.79 -26.22 -3.52
CA THR A 568 21.81 -27.44 -4.32
C THR A 568 20.38 -27.96 -4.47
N ASN A 569 20.01 -28.43 -5.66
CA ASN A 569 18.71 -29.02 -5.92
C ASN A 569 18.84 -30.20 -6.89
N ALA A 570 18.46 -31.39 -6.45
CA ALA A 570 18.30 -32.56 -7.31
C ALA A 570 16.82 -32.73 -7.67
N SER A 571 16.52 -32.93 -8.94
CA SER A 571 15.18 -33.23 -9.43
C SER A 571 15.17 -34.40 -10.40
N SER A 572 14.04 -35.08 -10.46
CA SER A 572 13.72 -36.06 -11.49
C SER A 572 12.30 -35.81 -11.99
N TYR A 573 12.10 -35.84 -13.30
CA TYR A 573 10.82 -35.58 -13.95
C TYR A 573 10.76 -36.45 -15.19
N ASP A 574 9.71 -37.26 -15.33
CA ASP A 574 9.51 -38.14 -16.50
C ASP A 574 10.76 -39.01 -16.81
N GLY A 575 11.31 -39.65 -15.77
CA GLY A 575 12.52 -40.47 -15.82
C GLY A 575 13.84 -39.70 -15.95
N ARG A 576 13.83 -38.49 -16.56
CA ARG A 576 14.98 -37.57 -16.61
C ARG A 576 15.40 -37.15 -15.21
N LYS A 577 16.68 -36.82 -15.05
CA LYS A 577 17.31 -36.44 -13.78
C LYS A 577 18.22 -35.24 -13.98
N SER A 578 18.19 -34.29 -13.05
CA SER A 578 19.11 -33.15 -13.05
C SER A 578 19.53 -32.79 -11.62
N VAL A 579 20.75 -32.27 -11.49
CA VAL A 579 21.28 -31.70 -10.25
C VAL A 579 21.78 -30.29 -10.60
N SER A 580 21.25 -29.31 -9.89
CA SER A 580 21.65 -27.91 -9.96
C SER A 580 22.45 -27.55 -8.72
N VAL A 581 23.60 -26.90 -8.91
CA VAL A 581 24.36 -26.24 -7.85
C VAL A 581 24.46 -24.76 -8.21
N SER A 582 24.04 -23.89 -7.30
CA SER A 582 24.11 -22.45 -7.48
C SER A 582 24.73 -21.74 -6.29
N ALA A 583 25.34 -20.59 -6.56
CA ALA A 583 25.76 -19.65 -5.54
C ALA A 583 25.33 -18.24 -5.98
N ASN A 584 24.93 -17.39 -5.04
CA ASN A 584 24.61 -16.01 -5.34
C ASN A 584 24.99 -15.07 -4.20
N ARG A 585 25.09 -13.78 -4.54
CA ARG A 585 25.11 -12.65 -3.64
C ARG A 585 24.27 -11.53 -4.28
N PRO A 586 23.09 -11.19 -3.75
CA PRO A 586 22.28 -10.12 -4.29
C PRO A 586 22.94 -8.75 -4.05
N VAL A 587 22.59 -7.78 -4.90
CA VAL A 587 23.03 -6.38 -4.73
C VAL A 587 22.29 -5.74 -3.54
N ASP A 588 22.99 -4.91 -2.76
CA ASP A 588 22.34 -4.08 -1.73
C ASP A 588 21.46 -3.02 -2.42
N TYR A 589 20.19 -2.90 -2.03
CA TYR A 589 19.23 -2.03 -2.72
C TYR A 589 19.46 -0.54 -2.44
N ASP A 590 19.89 -0.19 -1.22
CA ASP A 590 20.12 1.21 -0.83
C ASP A 590 21.56 1.63 -1.13
N LYS A 591 22.55 0.77 -0.82
CA LYS A 591 23.97 1.08 -1.05
C LYS A 591 24.42 0.87 -2.50
N GLY A 592 23.69 0.06 -3.26
CA GLY A 592 24.09 -0.36 -4.60
C GLY A 592 25.35 -1.22 -4.60
N GLY A 593 26.17 -1.07 -5.65
CA GLY A 593 27.40 -1.83 -5.86
C GLY A 593 27.16 -3.11 -6.64
N PHE A 594 27.92 -4.16 -6.34
CA PHE A 594 27.95 -5.40 -7.12
C PHE A 594 27.27 -6.58 -6.43
N GLY A 595 26.55 -7.37 -7.22
CA GLY A 595 26.02 -8.69 -6.92
C GLY A 595 26.37 -9.67 -8.04
N TRP A 596 26.14 -10.96 -7.81
CA TRP A 596 26.42 -12.01 -8.78
C TRP A 596 25.58 -13.26 -8.51
N ASN A 597 25.40 -14.06 -9.56
CA ASN A 597 24.88 -15.41 -9.48
C ASN A 597 25.68 -16.31 -10.43
N VAL A 598 26.07 -17.48 -9.93
CA VAL A 598 26.61 -18.57 -10.74
C VAL A 598 25.77 -19.82 -10.51
N GLN A 599 25.54 -20.58 -11.57
CA GLN A 599 24.77 -21.83 -11.52
C GLN A 599 25.39 -22.84 -12.48
N ALA A 600 25.52 -24.08 -12.04
CA ALA A 600 25.94 -25.22 -12.83
C ALA A 600 24.91 -26.35 -12.66
N ASP A 601 24.31 -26.77 -13.77
CA ASP A 601 23.34 -27.86 -13.82
C ASP A 601 23.93 -29.03 -14.62
N ALA A 602 23.66 -30.27 -14.19
CA ALA A 602 24.07 -31.48 -14.89
C ALA A 602 22.98 -32.56 -14.78
N GLY A 603 22.79 -33.37 -15.83
CA GLY A 603 21.68 -34.34 -15.87
C GLY A 603 21.78 -35.45 -16.92
N SER A 604 20.65 -36.13 -17.10
CA SER A 604 20.41 -37.12 -18.16
C SER A 604 20.50 -36.51 -19.57
N GLU A 605 20.63 -37.35 -20.60
CA GLU A 605 20.72 -36.90 -22.01
C GLU A 605 21.86 -35.90 -22.26
N SER A 606 22.99 -36.09 -21.56
CA SER A 606 24.15 -35.19 -21.56
C SER A 606 23.87 -33.76 -21.09
N TYR A 607 22.69 -33.48 -20.52
CA TYR A 607 22.30 -32.14 -20.10
C TYR A 607 23.35 -31.51 -19.19
N ARG A 608 23.86 -30.35 -19.60
CA ARG A 608 24.80 -29.52 -18.85
C ARG A 608 24.45 -28.06 -19.10
N ARG A 609 24.38 -27.26 -18.04
CA ARG A 609 24.18 -25.82 -18.15
C ARG A 609 25.12 -25.08 -17.21
N GLY A 610 25.69 -23.99 -17.68
CA GLY A 610 26.52 -23.08 -16.90
C GLY A 610 26.05 -21.65 -17.12
N LEU A 611 25.59 -20.99 -16.06
CA LEU A 611 25.20 -19.58 -16.05
C LEU A 611 26.17 -18.81 -15.15
N GLY A 612 26.69 -17.69 -15.66
CA GLY A 612 27.36 -16.66 -14.90
C GLY A 612 26.68 -15.30 -15.13
N ARG A 613 26.23 -14.66 -14.06
CA ARG A 613 25.55 -13.36 -14.06
C ARG A 613 26.23 -12.42 -13.07
N VAL A 614 26.44 -11.18 -13.49
CA VAL A 614 26.93 -10.07 -12.66
C VAL A 614 25.94 -8.92 -12.74
N ASP A 615 25.58 -8.38 -11.58
CA ASP A 615 24.65 -7.27 -11.43
C ASP A 615 25.36 -6.07 -10.78
N TYR A 616 25.17 -4.88 -11.35
CA TYR A 616 25.69 -3.62 -10.83
C TYR A 616 24.55 -2.61 -10.65
N ARG A 617 24.38 -2.09 -9.43
CA ARG A 617 23.43 -1.02 -9.09
C ARG A 617 24.17 0.28 -8.83
N GLY A 618 23.99 1.24 -9.72
CA GLY A 618 24.50 2.61 -9.58
C GLY A 618 23.43 3.59 -9.08
N ARG A 619 23.82 4.85 -8.91
CA ARG A 619 22.87 5.95 -8.61
C ARG A 619 22.02 6.38 -9.82
N TYR A 620 22.50 6.09 -11.04
CA TYR A 620 21.89 6.51 -12.32
C TYR A 620 21.29 5.34 -13.13
N GLY A 621 21.10 4.18 -12.51
CA GLY A 621 20.62 2.98 -13.20
C GLY A 621 21.22 1.68 -12.71
N ASP A 622 20.67 0.59 -13.22
CA ASP A 622 21.11 -0.79 -13.00
C ASP A 622 21.67 -1.38 -14.30
N VAL A 623 22.66 -2.27 -14.20
CA VAL A 623 23.24 -3.00 -15.33
C VAL A 623 23.41 -4.48 -14.94
N THR A 624 22.96 -5.38 -15.80
CA THR A 624 23.13 -6.83 -15.66
C THR A 624 23.88 -7.36 -16.88
N ALA A 625 24.99 -8.07 -16.67
CA ALA A 625 25.66 -8.85 -17.69
C ALA A 625 25.51 -10.35 -17.38
N GLN A 626 25.14 -11.16 -18.36
CA GLN A 626 25.05 -12.61 -18.21
C GLN A 626 25.66 -13.35 -19.40
N ALA A 627 26.27 -14.49 -19.10
CA ALA A 627 26.74 -15.47 -20.06
C ALA A 627 26.24 -16.85 -19.65
N GLU A 628 25.66 -17.58 -20.60
CA GLU A 628 25.01 -18.87 -20.39
C GLU A 628 25.44 -19.85 -21.49
N HIS A 629 25.85 -21.04 -21.08
CA HIS A 629 26.12 -22.16 -21.96
C HIS A 629 25.15 -23.30 -21.61
N ILE A 630 24.47 -23.85 -22.60
CA ILE A 630 23.60 -25.01 -22.46
C ILE A 630 24.01 -26.06 -23.49
N ASN A 631 24.25 -27.28 -23.03
CA ASN A 631 24.38 -28.48 -23.85
C ASN A 631 23.28 -29.47 -23.42
N SER A 632 22.55 -30.06 -24.37
CA SER A 632 21.40 -30.92 -24.12
C SER A 632 21.19 -31.89 -25.30
N GLY A 633 21.73 -33.10 -25.21
CA GLY A 633 21.67 -34.09 -26.27
C GLY A 633 22.44 -33.67 -27.52
N SER A 634 21.72 -33.19 -28.54
CA SER A 634 22.29 -32.64 -29.79
C SER A 634 22.22 -31.11 -29.86
N ILE A 635 21.76 -30.44 -28.80
CA ILE A 635 21.61 -28.99 -28.73
C ILE A 635 22.79 -28.41 -27.96
N GLU A 636 23.53 -27.47 -28.54
CA GLU A 636 24.53 -26.68 -27.82
C GLU A 636 24.41 -25.20 -28.18
N SER A 637 23.99 -24.41 -27.19
CA SER A 637 23.74 -22.98 -27.32
C SER A 637 24.57 -22.16 -26.34
N ASN A 638 25.21 -21.10 -26.84
CA ASN A 638 25.92 -20.10 -26.04
C ASN A 638 25.17 -18.76 -26.16
N HIS A 639 24.57 -18.30 -25.07
CA HIS A 639 23.83 -17.05 -24.97
C HIS A 639 24.62 -16.03 -24.14
N VAL A 640 24.72 -14.79 -24.63
CA VAL A 640 25.31 -13.68 -23.89
C VAL A 640 24.38 -12.47 -24.02
N SER A 641 24.08 -11.81 -22.91
CA SER A 641 23.30 -10.58 -22.92
C SER A 641 23.78 -9.54 -21.91
N LEU A 642 23.55 -8.28 -22.28
CA LEU A 642 23.82 -7.09 -21.50
C LEU A 642 22.53 -6.27 -21.43
N TYR A 643 21.95 -6.23 -20.24
CA TYR A 643 20.77 -5.44 -19.92
C TYR A 643 21.19 -4.20 -19.10
N GLY A 644 20.52 -3.07 -19.32
CA GLY A 644 20.67 -1.89 -18.46
C GLY A 644 19.43 -1.01 -18.46
N ALA A 645 19.12 -0.40 -17.31
CA ALA A 645 17.89 0.36 -17.09
C ALA A 645 18.12 1.60 -16.22
N GLY A 646 17.39 2.68 -16.50
CA GLY A 646 17.43 3.93 -15.75
C GLY A 646 16.21 4.80 -15.97
N SER A 647 16.28 6.04 -15.48
CA SER A 647 15.30 7.10 -15.76
C SER A 647 15.96 8.45 -16.02
N LEU A 648 15.27 9.28 -16.80
CA LEU A 648 15.45 10.73 -16.86
C LEU A 648 14.18 11.41 -16.36
N VAL A 649 14.32 12.42 -15.52
CA VAL A 649 13.22 13.17 -14.91
C VAL A 649 13.41 14.66 -15.19
N VAL A 650 12.40 15.32 -15.75
CA VAL A 650 12.31 16.78 -15.85
C VAL A 650 11.27 17.26 -14.86
N ALA A 651 11.71 17.88 -13.76
CA ALA A 651 10.85 18.34 -12.68
C ALA A 651 11.47 19.51 -11.92
N ASP A 652 10.64 20.42 -11.40
CA ASP A 652 11.07 21.61 -10.65
C ASP A 652 12.13 22.48 -11.38
N GLY A 653 12.14 22.44 -12.72
CA GLY A 653 13.11 23.18 -13.55
C GLY A 653 14.46 22.49 -13.78
N ALA A 654 14.67 21.24 -13.33
CA ALA A 654 15.90 20.49 -13.55
C ALA A 654 15.68 19.17 -14.31
N LEU A 655 16.69 18.77 -15.10
CA LEU A 655 16.84 17.41 -15.63
C LEU A 655 17.70 16.60 -14.66
N LEU A 656 17.17 15.48 -14.18
CA LEU A 656 17.82 14.56 -13.24
C LEU A 656 17.87 13.15 -13.85
N ALA A 657 19.00 12.46 -13.73
CA ALA A 657 19.13 11.05 -14.08
C ALA A 657 19.06 10.18 -12.82
N GLY A 658 18.51 8.97 -12.92
CA GLY A 658 18.36 8.07 -11.78
C GLY A 658 18.11 6.61 -12.18
N ARG A 659 17.82 5.77 -11.18
CA ARG A 659 17.24 4.43 -11.41
C ARG A 659 15.84 4.56 -12.02
N SER A 660 15.33 3.50 -12.65
CA SER A 660 13.97 3.48 -13.19
C SER A 660 12.92 3.74 -12.09
N ILE A 661 11.92 4.58 -12.40
CA ILE A 661 10.86 4.99 -11.47
C ILE A 661 9.56 4.32 -11.89
N TYR A 662 9.11 3.33 -11.12
CA TYR A 662 7.89 2.59 -11.45
C TYR A 662 6.62 3.27 -10.93
N ASP A 663 6.66 3.86 -9.73
CA ASP A 663 5.50 4.48 -9.08
C ASP A 663 5.81 5.92 -8.63
N ALA A 664 5.40 6.32 -7.42
CA ALA A 664 5.64 7.63 -6.83
C ALA A 664 7.12 7.89 -6.46
N PHE A 665 7.51 9.17 -6.50
CA PHE A 665 8.88 9.62 -6.21
C PHE A 665 8.91 11.06 -5.68
N ALA A 666 10.07 11.48 -5.15
CA ALA A 666 10.34 12.87 -4.79
C ALA A 666 11.56 13.45 -5.53
N VAL A 667 11.50 14.74 -5.81
CA VAL A 667 12.68 15.57 -6.13
C VAL A 667 12.97 16.45 -4.92
N VAL A 668 14.09 16.17 -4.26
CA VAL A 668 14.58 16.95 -3.12
C VAL A 668 15.39 18.14 -3.65
N SER A 669 15.08 19.33 -3.16
CA SER A 669 15.88 20.56 -3.34
C SER A 669 16.46 20.98 -1.99
N THR A 670 17.72 21.39 -1.98
CA THR A 670 18.41 22.12 -0.91
C THR A 670 18.79 23.53 -1.38
N ASP A 671 17.95 24.06 -2.28
CA ASP A 671 17.97 25.39 -2.89
C ASP A 671 19.36 25.87 -3.36
N GLY A 672 20.16 24.92 -3.84
CA GLY A 672 21.47 25.12 -4.46
C GLY A 672 22.65 24.50 -3.69
N LEU A 673 22.49 24.10 -2.41
CA LEU A 673 23.61 23.53 -1.65
C LEU A 673 23.92 22.08 -2.08
N PRO A 674 25.10 21.78 -2.66
CA PRO A 674 25.43 20.44 -3.14
C PRO A 674 25.90 19.51 -2.01
N ASP A 675 26.01 18.22 -2.33
CA ASP A 675 26.59 17.19 -1.47
C ASP A 675 25.86 16.94 -0.12
N VAL A 676 24.68 17.53 0.08
CA VAL A 676 23.83 17.34 1.28
C VAL A 676 23.31 15.90 1.32
N PRO A 677 23.56 15.13 2.39
CA PRO A 677 23.05 13.76 2.50
C PRO A 677 21.53 13.74 2.72
N VAL A 678 20.81 12.95 1.95
CA VAL A 678 19.33 12.86 1.97
C VAL A 678 18.88 11.51 2.53
N LEU A 679 17.91 11.56 3.44
CA LEU A 679 17.37 10.44 4.18
C LEU A 679 15.90 10.18 3.77
N ARG A 680 15.52 8.90 3.59
CA ARG A 680 14.13 8.41 3.50
C ARG A 680 13.93 7.39 4.61
N GLU A 681 12.95 7.60 5.49
CA GLU A 681 12.77 6.80 6.73
C GLU A 681 14.07 6.63 7.55
N ASN A 682 14.85 7.71 7.63
CA ASN A 682 16.16 7.76 8.30
C ASN A 682 17.26 6.86 7.66
N ARG A 683 17.01 6.27 6.48
CA ARG A 683 18.01 5.55 5.67
C ARG A 683 18.61 6.51 4.64
N LEU A 684 19.94 6.52 4.50
CA LEU A 684 20.63 7.33 3.49
C LEU A 684 20.30 6.83 2.08
N VAL A 685 19.71 7.71 1.27
CA VAL A 685 19.39 7.45 -0.15
C VAL A 685 20.52 7.92 -1.06
N GLY A 686 21.15 9.05 -0.72
CA GLY A 686 22.19 9.65 -1.55
C GLY A 686 22.59 11.03 -1.05
N LYS A 687 23.19 11.82 -1.95
CA LYS A 687 23.61 13.21 -1.73
C LYS A 687 23.09 14.10 -2.86
N THR A 688 22.80 15.37 -2.58
CA THR A 688 22.42 16.33 -3.61
C THR A 688 23.54 16.57 -4.63
N ASN A 689 23.16 16.79 -5.89
CA ASN A 689 24.06 17.10 -6.98
C ASN A 689 24.57 18.55 -6.93
N ALA A 690 25.39 18.95 -7.91
CA ALA A 690 25.97 20.29 -8.00
C ALA A 690 24.94 21.45 -8.04
N GLY A 691 23.67 21.18 -8.37
CA GLY A 691 22.56 22.14 -8.34
C GLY A 691 21.67 22.02 -7.10
N GLY A 692 22.15 21.36 -6.03
CA GLY A 692 21.40 21.16 -4.79
C GLY A 692 20.20 20.24 -4.91
N ARG A 693 20.22 19.24 -5.81
CA ARG A 693 19.07 18.37 -6.07
C ARG A 693 19.37 16.88 -5.96
N LEU A 694 18.42 16.09 -5.44
CA LEU A 694 18.45 14.63 -5.50
C LEU A 694 17.08 14.07 -5.91
N LEU A 695 17.10 13.04 -6.75
CA LEU A 695 15.95 12.21 -7.08
C LEU A 695 15.83 11.06 -6.08
N VAL A 696 14.70 10.99 -5.37
CA VAL A 696 14.37 9.95 -4.38
C VAL A 696 13.25 9.07 -4.96
N PRO A 697 13.57 7.92 -5.57
CA PRO A 697 12.58 7.00 -6.11
C PRO A 697 11.87 6.19 -5.00
N ASP A 698 10.93 5.34 -5.41
CA ASP A 698 10.31 4.30 -4.59
C ASP A 698 9.64 4.86 -3.32
N LEU A 699 8.74 5.83 -3.49
CA LEU A 699 7.85 6.32 -2.43
C LEU A 699 6.52 5.55 -2.42
N LEU A 700 5.89 5.46 -1.25
CA LEU A 700 4.57 4.87 -1.09
C LEU A 700 3.49 5.87 -1.56
N PRO A 701 2.67 5.55 -2.58
CA PRO A 701 1.61 6.45 -3.02
C PRO A 701 0.48 6.51 -1.98
N TYR A 702 -0.10 7.70 -1.82
CA TYR A 702 -1.18 8.01 -0.87
C TYR A 702 -0.87 7.76 0.62
N ASP A 703 0.40 7.53 0.97
CA ASP A 703 0.88 7.32 2.35
C ASP A 703 1.97 8.36 2.74
N GLY A 704 2.24 8.50 4.04
CA GLY A 704 3.15 9.48 4.61
C GLY A 704 4.63 9.10 4.48
N ASN A 705 5.33 9.67 3.50
CA ASN A 705 6.75 9.43 3.27
C ASN A 705 7.60 10.48 4.00
N ARG A 706 8.43 10.07 4.98
CA ARG A 706 9.33 10.95 5.73
C ARG A 706 10.66 11.12 5.00
N ILE A 707 10.84 12.31 4.43
CA ILE A 707 12.08 12.76 3.79
C ILE A 707 12.81 13.73 4.71
N ALA A 708 14.14 13.62 4.81
CA ALA A 708 14.96 14.51 5.61
C ALA A 708 16.33 14.77 4.99
N ILE A 709 17.03 15.79 5.46
CA ILE A 709 18.43 16.09 5.13
C ILE A 709 19.31 15.97 6.38
N SER A 710 20.54 15.49 6.20
CA SER A 710 21.54 15.43 7.26
C SER A 710 22.22 16.79 7.42
N THR A 711 21.96 17.46 8.54
CA THR A 711 22.70 18.67 8.96
C THR A 711 24.14 18.36 9.39
N LEU A 712 24.41 17.12 9.79
CA LEU A 712 25.76 16.62 10.08
C LEU A 712 26.63 16.67 8.80
N GLY A 713 27.70 17.46 8.84
CA GLY A 713 28.64 17.64 7.74
C GLY A 713 28.27 18.72 6.72
N LEU A 714 27.28 19.56 7.01
CA LEU A 714 27.07 20.80 6.27
C LEU A 714 28.18 21.83 6.59
N PRO A 715 28.45 22.81 5.69
CA PRO A 715 29.31 23.94 5.99
C PRO A 715 28.81 24.75 7.21
N ALA A 716 29.71 25.41 7.95
CA ALA A 716 29.37 26.13 9.17
C ALA A 716 28.40 27.30 8.92
N GLU A 717 28.40 27.85 7.72
CA GLU A 717 27.51 28.91 7.26
C GLU A 717 26.10 28.43 6.87
N ALA A 718 25.82 27.13 6.82
CA ALA A 718 24.53 26.62 6.37
C ALA A 718 23.44 26.72 7.45
N SER A 719 22.44 27.57 7.21
CA SER A 719 21.22 27.64 8.02
C SER A 719 20.14 26.74 7.42
N VAL A 720 19.47 25.96 8.26
CA VAL A 720 18.43 25.00 7.85
C VAL A 720 17.18 25.22 8.70
N THR A 721 16.10 25.76 8.11
CA THR A 721 14.85 26.05 8.84
C THR A 721 14.03 24.79 9.16
N THR A 722 14.12 23.77 8.31
CA THR A 722 13.57 22.43 8.56
C THR A 722 14.52 21.39 7.98
N ASP A 723 14.82 20.35 8.75
CA ASP A 723 15.62 19.21 8.35
C ASP A 723 14.76 18.05 7.83
N ARG A 724 13.44 18.07 8.04
CA ARG A 724 12.54 16.93 7.86
C ARG A 724 11.13 17.34 7.45
N GLN A 725 10.57 16.65 6.46
CA GLN A 725 9.20 16.82 5.97
C GLN A 725 8.53 15.46 5.78
N VAL A 726 7.20 15.45 5.79
CA VAL A 726 6.38 14.30 5.39
C VAL A 726 5.60 14.69 4.13
N VAL A 727 5.61 13.85 3.11
CA VAL A 727 4.91 14.09 1.84
C VAL A 727 4.09 12.88 1.40
N VAL A 728 2.97 13.16 0.72
CA VAL A 728 1.99 12.16 0.28
C VAL A 728 1.81 12.31 -1.24
N PRO A 729 2.62 11.64 -2.06
CA PRO A 729 2.48 11.68 -3.52
C PRO A 729 1.33 10.77 -3.99
N PRO A 730 0.61 11.10 -5.08
CA PRO A 730 -0.30 10.15 -5.73
C PRO A 730 0.46 9.12 -6.58
N THR A 731 -0.23 8.08 -7.03
CA THR A 731 0.34 7.02 -7.89
C THR A 731 1.07 7.58 -9.11
N ARG A 732 2.23 7.01 -9.42
CA ARG A 732 3.07 7.31 -10.59
C ARG A 732 3.61 8.75 -10.69
N ALA A 733 3.31 9.64 -9.74
CA ALA A 733 3.65 11.07 -9.80
C ALA A 733 4.89 11.45 -8.96
N GLY A 734 5.47 12.60 -9.28
CA GLY A 734 6.57 13.20 -8.51
C GLY A 734 6.09 14.33 -7.61
N VAL A 735 6.60 14.41 -6.37
CA VAL A 735 6.48 15.59 -5.49
C VAL A 735 7.81 16.32 -5.36
N THR A 736 7.80 17.64 -5.17
CA THR A 736 9.03 18.41 -4.91
C THR A 736 9.12 18.71 -3.41
N VAL A 737 10.22 18.28 -2.77
CA VAL A 737 10.47 18.50 -1.34
C VAL A 737 11.60 19.53 -1.21
N ARG A 738 11.26 20.77 -0.92
CA ARG A 738 12.24 21.86 -0.77
C ARG A 738 12.63 22.03 0.68
N PHE A 739 13.89 21.80 1.00
CA PHE A 739 14.50 22.17 2.27
C PHE A 739 15.16 23.54 2.07
N PRO A 740 14.63 24.63 2.63
CA PRO A 740 15.24 25.93 2.51
C PRO A 740 16.56 25.94 3.29
N VAL A 741 17.67 25.97 2.56
CA VAL A 741 19.02 26.08 3.11
C VAL A 741 19.61 27.41 2.67
N THR A 742 19.77 28.34 3.63
CA THR A 742 20.38 29.65 3.37
C THR A 742 21.83 29.66 3.87
N ARG A 743 22.62 30.63 3.40
CA ARG A 743 23.96 30.91 3.92
C ARG A 743 23.89 32.07 4.90
N TYR A 744 24.48 31.90 6.08
CA TYR A 744 24.83 32.99 6.97
C TYR A 744 26.06 33.71 6.41
N GLU A 745 25.88 34.91 5.88
CA GLU A 745 26.98 35.86 5.67
C GLU A 745 27.35 36.54 7.01
N GLY A 746 27.44 35.74 8.09
CA GLY A 746 27.62 36.23 9.45
C GLY A 746 29.05 36.07 9.96
N ALA A 747 29.45 36.86 10.95
CA ALA A 747 30.74 36.74 11.65
C ALA A 747 30.66 37.22 13.10
N THR A 748 31.61 36.78 13.93
CA THR A 748 31.84 37.35 15.25
C THR A 748 32.72 38.58 15.10
N VAL A 749 32.25 39.73 15.57
CA VAL A 749 32.92 41.02 15.41
C VAL A 749 33.42 41.49 16.77
N LEU A 750 34.72 41.74 16.89
CA LEU A 750 35.33 42.34 18.08
C LEU A 750 35.19 43.87 17.98
N LEU A 751 34.45 44.48 18.92
CA LEU A 751 34.27 45.92 19.00
C LEU A 751 35.00 46.49 20.21
N VAL A 752 35.82 47.51 19.96
CA VAL A 752 36.60 48.24 20.97
C VAL A 752 36.25 49.73 20.97
N ASP A 753 36.56 50.43 22.04
CA ASP A 753 36.47 51.89 22.10
C ASP A 753 37.67 52.59 21.40
N GLY A 754 37.68 53.93 21.44
CA GLY A 754 38.79 54.74 20.90
C GLY A 754 40.14 54.60 21.64
N GLN A 755 40.20 53.83 22.72
CA GLN A 755 41.43 53.50 23.47
C GLN A 755 41.85 52.03 23.26
N GLY A 756 41.12 51.28 22.43
CA GLY A 756 41.37 49.86 22.17
C GLY A 756 40.87 48.92 23.28
N GLN A 757 40.08 49.42 24.23
CA GLN A 757 39.45 48.57 25.26
C GLN A 757 38.16 47.93 24.73
N PRO A 758 37.87 46.66 25.07
CA PRO A 758 36.62 46.01 24.68
C PRO A 758 35.36 46.80 25.10
N LEU A 759 34.35 46.85 24.24
CA LEU A 759 33.05 47.42 24.61
C LEU A 759 32.37 46.58 25.72
N PRO A 760 31.59 47.23 26.61
CA PRO A 760 31.03 46.55 27.78
C PRO A 760 29.98 45.51 27.43
N VAL A 761 30.00 44.39 28.15
CA VAL A 761 29.00 43.32 28.07
C VAL A 761 27.60 43.90 28.28
N GLY A 762 26.64 43.52 27.44
CA GLY A 762 25.27 44.03 27.47
C GLY A 762 25.03 45.29 26.63
N ALA A 763 26.05 45.85 25.97
CA ALA A 763 25.84 46.93 25.01
C ALA A 763 25.00 46.45 23.80
N HIS A 764 23.98 47.22 23.42
CA HIS A 764 23.10 46.88 22.30
C HIS A 764 23.71 47.32 20.97
N VAL A 765 23.77 46.42 20.00
CA VAL A 765 24.32 46.65 18.66
C VAL A 765 23.19 46.57 17.63
N VAL A 766 23.07 47.60 16.79
CA VAL A 766 22.15 47.65 15.66
C VAL A 766 22.97 47.77 14.38
N LEU A 767 22.74 46.87 13.43
CA LEU A 767 23.33 46.92 12.09
C LEU A 767 22.50 47.87 11.21
N GLU A 768 23.12 48.91 10.64
CA GLU A 768 22.41 49.91 9.84
C GLU A 768 21.83 49.29 8.57
N GLY A 769 20.50 49.31 8.44
CA GLY A 769 19.77 48.61 7.38
C GLY A 769 19.23 47.23 7.76
N SER A 770 19.30 46.82 9.04
CA SER A 770 18.69 45.59 9.56
C SER A 770 17.94 45.82 10.87
N ASP A 771 16.78 45.19 11.02
CA ASP A 771 16.03 45.16 12.29
C ASP A 771 16.65 44.21 13.34
N ALA A 772 17.74 43.51 13.00
CA ALA A 772 18.41 42.56 13.88
C ALA A 772 19.23 43.28 14.97
N THR A 773 18.71 43.29 16.20
CA THR A 773 19.45 43.73 17.39
C THR A 773 20.36 42.60 17.93
N ALA A 774 21.64 42.87 18.06
CA ALA A 774 22.61 41.99 18.74
C ALA A 774 23.09 42.62 20.07
N VAL A 775 23.83 41.86 20.87
CA VAL A 775 24.35 42.29 22.18
C VAL A 775 25.82 41.93 22.29
N VAL A 776 26.64 42.87 22.78
CA VAL A 776 28.06 42.65 23.06
C VAL A 776 28.23 41.68 24.23
N GLY A 777 28.96 40.60 23.99
CA GLY A 777 29.39 39.61 24.99
C GLY A 777 30.74 39.96 25.61
N TYR A 778 31.42 38.95 26.15
CA TYR A 778 32.79 39.10 26.67
C TYR A 778 33.78 39.51 25.56
N ASP A 779 34.89 40.14 25.97
CA ASP A 779 35.98 40.59 25.09
C ASP A 779 35.54 41.50 23.92
N GLY A 780 34.38 42.15 24.04
CA GLY A 780 33.83 43.05 23.02
C GLY A 780 33.23 42.31 21.82
N ALA A 781 33.07 40.98 21.90
CA ALA A 781 32.58 40.15 20.82
C ALA A 781 31.05 40.28 20.63
N VAL A 782 30.60 40.49 19.40
CA VAL A 782 29.19 40.43 19.01
C VAL A 782 29.03 39.62 17.72
N PHE A 783 28.11 38.66 17.70
CA PHE A 783 27.80 37.94 16.46
C PHE A 783 26.80 38.74 15.63
N LEU A 784 27.16 39.04 14.37
CA LEU A 784 26.30 39.73 13.41
C LEU A 784 25.94 38.75 12.30
N PRO A 785 24.64 38.42 12.08
CA PRO A 785 24.24 37.25 11.30
C PRO A 785 24.19 37.47 9.77
N ALA A 786 24.24 38.71 9.29
CA ALA A 786 24.09 39.06 7.87
C ALA A 786 24.86 40.34 7.53
N LEU A 787 26.14 40.19 7.20
CA LEU A 787 27.06 41.25 6.81
C LEU A 787 27.11 41.41 5.28
N GLN A 788 27.18 42.65 4.83
CA GLN A 788 27.48 43.06 3.45
C GLN A 788 28.99 43.36 3.33
N PRO A 789 29.56 43.71 2.15
CA PRO A 789 31.00 43.97 2.04
C PRO A 789 31.54 45.14 2.88
N ASP A 790 30.69 46.14 3.13
CA ASP A 790 30.93 47.22 4.11
C ASP A 790 29.67 47.35 4.97
N ASN A 791 29.84 47.53 6.28
CA ASN A 791 28.77 47.52 7.27
C ASN A 791 28.99 48.63 8.29
N ARG A 792 27.91 49.29 8.67
CA ARG A 792 27.93 50.27 9.75
C ARG A 792 27.11 49.76 10.92
N VAL A 793 27.73 49.68 12.09
CA VAL A 793 27.05 49.29 13.33
C VAL A 793 26.96 50.45 14.29
N THR A 794 25.78 50.66 14.86
CA THR A 794 25.53 51.61 15.93
C THR A 794 25.44 50.85 17.25
N VAL A 795 26.27 51.23 18.23
CA VAL A 795 26.30 50.59 19.55
C VAL A 795 25.83 51.57 20.62
N THR A 796 24.95 51.11 21.51
CA THR A 796 24.39 51.89 22.63
C THR A 796 24.67 51.23 23.97
N PHE A 797 25.18 52.01 24.93
CA PHE A 797 25.55 51.54 26.27
C PHE A 797 25.45 52.67 27.30
N GLY A 798 24.43 52.58 28.17
CA GLY A 798 23.95 53.74 28.93
C GLY A 798 23.52 54.87 27.99
N ASP A 799 23.75 56.12 28.38
CA ASP A 799 23.38 57.30 27.58
C ASP A 799 24.31 57.57 26.37
N ARG A 800 25.24 56.66 26.07
CA ARG A 800 26.28 56.82 25.03
C ARG A 800 25.96 56.01 23.78
N THR A 801 26.32 56.59 22.64
CA THR A 801 26.20 55.96 21.31
C THR A 801 27.52 56.11 20.57
N CYS A 802 28.01 55.03 19.96
CA CYS A 802 29.15 55.05 19.05
C CYS A 802 28.80 54.33 17.74
N THR A 803 29.58 54.58 16.68
CA THR A 803 29.47 53.86 15.41
C THR A 803 30.81 53.28 14.98
N ALA A 804 30.82 52.02 14.52
CA ALA A 804 31.99 51.39 13.92
C ALA A 804 31.69 51.00 12.45
N GLN A 805 32.72 51.05 11.60
CA GLN A 805 32.70 50.40 10.28
C GLN A 805 33.27 48.99 10.42
N VAL A 806 32.60 48.01 9.82
CA VAL A 806 32.94 46.59 9.84
C VAL A 806 33.04 46.10 8.39
N PRO A 807 34.20 46.25 7.73
CA PRO A 807 34.44 45.62 6.43
C PRO A 807 34.43 44.09 6.57
N TYR A 808 33.92 43.41 5.54
CA TYR A 808 33.70 41.97 5.56
C TYR A 808 33.90 41.37 4.17
N ALA A 809 34.53 40.19 4.08
CA ALA A 809 34.70 39.44 2.85
C ALA A 809 34.18 37.99 3.01
N PRO A 810 33.76 37.29 1.92
CA PRO A 810 33.25 35.92 1.98
C PRO A 810 34.20 34.83 2.49
N ARG A 811 35.44 35.18 2.86
CA ARG A 811 36.39 34.29 3.56
C ARG A 811 36.30 34.40 5.09
N ASP A 812 35.67 35.47 5.58
CA ASP A 812 35.58 35.84 6.98
C ASP A 812 34.29 35.27 7.64
N VAL A 813 33.45 34.60 6.83
CA VAL A 813 32.22 33.88 7.20
C VAL A 813 32.44 32.96 8.39
N MET A 814 31.61 33.09 9.43
CA MET A 814 31.65 32.34 10.69
C MET A 814 32.99 32.39 11.45
N THR A 815 33.88 33.33 11.10
CA THR A 815 35.14 33.58 11.83
C THR A 815 34.99 34.73 12.85
N THR A 816 36.08 35.07 13.53
CA THR A 816 36.17 36.26 14.38
C THR A 816 37.01 37.33 13.69
N ILE A 817 36.44 38.52 13.47
CA ILE A 817 37.06 39.67 12.79
C ILE A 817 37.14 40.91 13.68
N GLY A 818 38.08 41.78 13.36
CA GLY A 818 38.41 43.00 14.14
C GLY A 818 39.75 42.89 14.86
N PRO A 819 39.98 43.63 15.95
CA PRO A 819 39.04 44.59 16.56
C PRO A 819 38.77 45.82 15.70
N PHE A 820 37.52 46.30 15.72
CA PHE A 820 37.11 47.54 15.05
C PHE A 820 36.78 48.64 16.07
N PRO A 821 37.31 49.87 15.90
CA PRO A 821 37.06 50.97 16.83
C PRO A 821 35.67 51.58 16.63
N CYS A 822 34.90 51.65 17.72
CA CYS A 822 33.60 52.29 17.76
C CYS A 822 33.75 53.75 18.18
N VAL A 823 33.66 54.66 17.21
CA VAL A 823 33.85 56.10 17.42
C VAL A 823 32.59 56.70 18.04
N LEU A 824 32.73 57.38 19.18
CA LEU A 824 31.62 58.05 19.86
C LEU A 824 30.98 59.08 18.92
N ARG A 825 29.65 59.06 18.85
CA ARG A 825 28.89 60.03 18.07
C ARG A 825 28.66 61.27 18.93
N GLU A 826 29.49 62.28 18.75
CA GLU A 826 29.26 63.60 19.36
C GLU A 826 27.86 64.10 18.98
N ARG A 827 27.14 64.67 19.95
CA ARG A 827 25.82 65.27 19.68
C ARG A 827 26.05 66.61 18.96
N PRO A 828 25.32 66.90 17.87
CA PRO A 828 25.26 68.24 17.27
C PRO A 828 24.52 69.23 18.18
#